data_AF-A0A432QL42-F1
#
_entry.id   AF-A0A432QL42-F1
#
_cell.length_a   1.000
_cell.length_b   1.000
_cell.length_c   1.000
_cell.angle_alpha   90.00
_cell.angle_beta   90.00
_cell.angle_gamma   90.00
#
_symmetry.space_group_name_H-M   'P 1'
#
loop_
_entity.id
_entity.type
_entity.pdbx_description
1 polymer ?
#
loop_
_entity_poly.entity_id
_entity_poly.type
_entity_poly.pdbx_seq_one_letter_code
_entity_poly.pdbx_strand_id
1 'polypeptide(L)'
;MKSGSNLERVLKSGEFAVTGELGPPKNSDPEVVRKKARILKGNVDAVNITDCQTAIVRMSSIGAGLIAQSEGVEPVIQMTCRDRNRISMQSDLLAASAMGLKNLLCLTGDHQKFGNHPGSKGVFDMDSIQMLGMVRDMRDAKKFQCGEEIKGSAPELFLGAAANPFAYPFEFRAVRMGKKISNGADFIQTQIIYNVEKFARFMEMARELGLPEKAYILAGVTPPKSLGMARYMKKFVPGMDVTDEVIDRMKGAKDKKQEGINICVDIINQVKEIKGVAGVHVMAIEWEEAVAEICESAGLLPRPTFDEVASSTVELTPSVASDQAVEIRSQDAVTDDVMNKAREEAASIVAAARLEAETILSGAKPVTTTTETAAIATDDAGEHEMNEKERQMALESVNQGLKALKSAYGLSDDQFEALLNFASAEAVLKRDPAIGAHPSSAPVATAAAPVPAAAAKPAVDDAAKKAEEAAAAKAKAETAAQAESEARAKAEAEAKAKKEAEAKADDAAAQKVKAEAAAKAEAQAKAKAKAEAEAKAKKEAEAAKQSKPAPVAKAVKAAPAAGLAASVLSVEGTPFAERTTKVPASAYKVDYSGSIREVTLGNGENSITVGGSNSMPFHLFEGDMQHKPLIAMEIQDIRPDNWPETLSQYFDDVMDSPVDWAKKCVEEYNADALNIWLIGTDPNGENRPSADAAKDAAAVIEAVDVPIIIWGCGNSEKDTDTLREVTSIIGDKKVCLAPLEDANYRAIGATAMAFQHPMVAASPIDVNLAKQLNILLENLGVPLDSVLMDPSIGALGYGIEYTYSVMERIRIAALTQKDEKLQVPIICNLGREVWKTKEVGLPSEELMGDQEQRGIMMEAMTASCMLMAGGEVLIMRHPKAINMTKSLINGLIA
;
A
#
# COMPACT_ATOMS: atom_id res chain seq x y z
N MET A 1 -28.25 15.87 19.59
CA MET A 1 -27.46 14.62 19.43
C MET A 1 -26.60 14.77 18.18
N LYS A 2 -25.58 13.93 17.97
CA LYS A 2 -24.66 13.99 16.81
C LYS A 2 -25.11 13.10 15.66
N SER A 3 -25.72 11.96 15.97
CA SER A 3 -26.48 11.13 15.02
C SER A 3 -27.85 10.72 15.56
N GLY A 4 -28.07 10.87 16.87
CA GLY A 4 -29.30 10.40 17.51
C GLY A 4 -29.45 8.89 17.36
N SER A 5 -28.34 8.17 17.51
CA SER A 5 -28.29 6.72 17.57
C SER A 5 -28.75 6.20 18.93
N ASN A 6 -29.13 4.92 18.99
CA ASN A 6 -29.42 4.25 20.25
C ASN A 6 -28.18 4.22 21.16
N LEU A 7 -27.01 3.93 20.60
CA LEU A 7 -25.74 3.96 21.34
C LEU A 7 -25.44 5.36 21.92
N GLU A 8 -25.67 6.44 21.15
CA GLU A 8 -25.51 7.81 21.64
C GLU A 8 -26.50 8.11 22.77
N ARG A 9 -27.76 7.64 22.69
CA ARG A 9 -28.79 7.83 23.73
C ARG A 9 -28.42 7.16 25.04
N VAL A 10 -28.04 5.88 25.03
CA VAL A 10 -27.64 5.12 26.24
C VAL A 10 -26.44 5.78 26.93
N LEU A 11 -25.41 6.12 26.16
CA LEU A 11 -24.21 6.77 26.70
C LEU A 11 -24.51 8.17 27.26
N LYS A 12 -25.48 8.90 26.69
CA LYS A 12 -25.88 10.23 27.18
C LYS A 12 -26.88 10.23 28.32
N SER A 13 -27.64 9.17 28.54
CA SER A 13 -28.43 9.01 29.78
C SER A 13 -27.59 8.62 30.99
N GLY A 14 -26.31 8.23 30.78
CA GLY A 14 -25.44 7.71 31.83
C GLY A 14 -25.70 6.24 32.18
N GLU A 15 -26.47 5.54 31.34
CA GLU A 15 -26.71 4.11 31.47
C GLU A 15 -25.50 3.30 31.00
N PHE A 16 -25.24 2.16 31.62
CA PHE A 16 -24.07 1.35 31.29
C PHE A 16 -24.28 0.62 29.95
N ALA A 17 -23.58 1.07 28.92
CA ALA A 17 -23.79 0.62 27.55
C ALA A 17 -23.25 -0.79 27.27
N VAL A 18 -23.87 -1.49 26.33
CA VAL A 18 -23.50 -2.83 25.88
C VAL A 18 -23.50 -2.87 24.36
N THR A 19 -22.34 -3.14 23.77
CA THR A 19 -22.19 -3.32 22.32
C THR A 19 -21.79 -4.75 21.98
N GLY A 20 -22.55 -5.43 21.12
CA GLY A 20 -22.18 -6.77 20.61
C GLY A 20 -21.20 -6.71 19.45
N GLU A 21 -20.70 -7.85 18.98
CA GLU A 21 -19.98 -7.99 17.70
C GLU A 21 -20.75 -8.92 16.76
N LEU A 22 -20.77 -8.59 15.47
CA LEU A 22 -21.25 -9.44 14.38
C LEU A 22 -20.20 -9.49 13.28
N GLY A 23 -19.66 -10.70 13.05
CA GLY A 23 -18.78 -10.99 11.93
C GLY A 23 -19.58 -11.30 10.66
N PRO A 24 -19.46 -10.49 9.57
CA PRO A 24 -20.08 -10.80 8.28
C PRO A 24 -19.52 -12.08 7.65
N PRO A 25 -20.29 -12.77 6.79
CA PRO A 25 -19.89 -14.02 6.18
C PRO A 25 -18.82 -13.83 5.08
N LYS A 26 -18.17 -14.94 4.70
CA LYS A 26 -17.26 -15.03 3.54
C LYS A 26 -18.00 -15.35 2.23
N ASN A 27 -19.27 -14.98 2.13
CA ASN A 27 -20.14 -15.16 0.96
C ASN A 27 -21.15 -14.00 0.90
N SER A 28 -22.06 -14.05 -0.07
CA SER A 28 -23.13 -13.07 -0.27
C SER A 28 -24.45 -13.39 0.46
N ASP A 29 -24.49 -14.41 1.32
CA ASP A 29 -25.73 -14.84 1.98
C ASP A 29 -26.17 -13.87 3.10
N PRO A 30 -27.32 -13.18 2.95
CA PRO A 30 -27.81 -12.26 3.97
C PRO A 30 -28.40 -12.96 5.20
N GLU A 31 -28.85 -14.22 5.13
CA GLU A 31 -29.45 -14.90 6.29
C GLU A 31 -28.44 -15.19 7.40
N VAL A 32 -27.15 -15.32 7.07
CA VAL A 32 -26.09 -15.41 8.10
C VAL A 32 -26.05 -14.14 8.96
N VAL A 33 -26.16 -12.97 8.32
CA VAL A 33 -26.20 -11.68 9.03
C VAL A 33 -27.52 -11.53 9.78
N ARG A 34 -28.66 -11.86 9.16
CA ARG A 34 -29.99 -11.77 9.81
C ARG A 34 -30.10 -12.68 11.03
N LYS A 35 -29.63 -13.93 10.95
CA LYS A 35 -29.61 -14.85 12.11
C LYS A 35 -28.82 -14.24 13.27
N LYS A 36 -27.60 -13.74 13.02
CA LYS A 36 -26.76 -13.11 14.05
C LYS A 36 -27.40 -11.85 14.63
N ALA A 37 -28.02 -10.99 13.80
CA ALA A 37 -28.76 -9.82 14.28
C ALA A 37 -29.96 -10.22 15.16
N ARG A 38 -30.78 -11.19 14.74
CA ARG A 38 -31.92 -11.70 15.51
C ARG A 38 -31.53 -12.25 16.90
N ILE A 39 -30.33 -12.82 17.04
CA ILE A 39 -29.79 -13.29 18.34
C ILE A 39 -29.38 -12.11 19.24
N LEU A 40 -28.78 -11.06 18.68
CA LEU A 40 -28.28 -9.91 19.43
C LEU A 40 -29.39 -8.89 19.76
N LYS A 41 -30.51 -8.90 19.03
CA LYS A 41 -31.64 -7.98 19.22
C LYS A 41 -32.18 -8.03 20.65
N GLY A 42 -32.26 -6.87 21.31
CA GLY A 42 -32.73 -6.74 22.69
C GLY A 42 -31.71 -7.13 23.76
N ASN A 43 -30.59 -7.76 23.38
CA ASN A 43 -29.48 -8.10 24.28
C ASN A 43 -28.37 -7.05 24.30
N VAL A 44 -28.26 -6.22 23.25
CA VAL A 44 -27.25 -5.15 23.11
C VAL A 44 -27.89 -3.85 22.60
N ASP A 45 -27.25 -2.71 22.88
CA ASP A 45 -27.75 -1.39 22.47
C ASP A 45 -27.42 -1.08 21.00
N ALA A 46 -26.29 -1.60 20.53
CA ALA A 46 -25.83 -1.57 19.14
C ALA A 46 -24.84 -2.73 18.90
N VAL A 47 -24.52 -3.02 17.63
CA VAL A 47 -23.65 -4.13 17.23
C VAL A 47 -22.52 -3.68 16.30
N ASN A 48 -21.27 -4.00 16.65
CA ASN A 48 -20.12 -3.80 15.76
C ASN A 48 -20.24 -4.70 14.53
N ILE A 49 -20.42 -4.10 13.36
CA ILE A 49 -20.36 -4.78 12.07
C ILE A 49 -18.95 -4.64 11.52
N THR A 50 -18.20 -5.73 11.56
CA THR A 50 -16.76 -5.72 11.35
C THR A 50 -16.36 -5.68 9.87
N ASP A 51 -15.28 -4.96 9.53
CA ASP A 51 -14.82 -4.71 8.15
C ASP A 51 -13.57 -5.55 7.82
N CYS A 52 -13.78 -6.74 7.24
CA CYS A 52 -12.73 -7.67 6.81
C CYS A 52 -11.64 -7.89 7.89
N GLN A 53 -12.03 -8.42 9.06
CA GLN A 53 -11.08 -8.64 10.18
C GLN A 53 -9.93 -9.55 9.75
N THR A 54 -8.74 -9.31 10.32
CA THR A 54 -7.49 -10.00 9.96
C THR A 54 -7.20 -9.97 8.45
N ALA A 55 -7.71 -8.95 7.75
CA ALA A 55 -7.67 -8.79 6.29
C ALA A 55 -8.28 -9.96 5.49
N ILE A 56 -9.22 -10.69 6.08
CA ILE A 56 -9.93 -11.78 5.40
C ILE A 56 -11.18 -11.22 4.72
N VAL A 57 -11.26 -11.36 3.39
CA VAL A 57 -12.40 -10.92 2.57
C VAL A 57 -13.72 -11.52 3.06
N ARG A 58 -14.71 -10.65 3.25
CA ARG A 58 -16.07 -10.90 3.76
C ARG A 58 -17.04 -9.92 3.08
N MET A 59 -18.34 -10.13 3.28
CA MET A 59 -19.36 -9.11 3.02
C MET A 59 -19.00 -7.80 3.74
N SER A 60 -19.15 -6.65 3.07
CA SER A 60 -18.72 -5.35 3.60
C SER A 60 -19.50 -4.95 4.86
N SER A 61 -18.87 -4.17 5.74
CA SER A 61 -19.50 -3.70 6.99
C SER A 61 -20.75 -2.86 6.75
N ILE A 62 -20.77 -2.06 5.67
CA ILE A 62 -21.94 -1.27 5.26
C ILE A 62 -23.08 -2.18 4.82
N GLY A 63 -22.83 -3.16 3.94
CA GLY A 63 -23.86 -4.09 3.46
C GLY A 63 -24.45 -4.94 4.58
N ALA A 64 -23.59 -5.53 5.42
CA ALA A 64 -24.03 -6.28 6.60
C ALA A 64 -24.72 -5.39 7.65
N GLY A 65 -24.33 -4.12 7.77
CA GLY A 65 -24.96 -3.16 8.69
C GLY A 65 -26.37 -2.79 8.28
N LEU A 66 -26.62 -2.58 6.99
CA LEU A 66 -27.98 -2.37 6.45
C LEU A 66 -28.88 -3.59 6.67
N ILE A 67 -28.34 -4.80 6.54
CA ILE A 67 -29.07 -6.04 6.84
C ILE A 67 -29.39 -6.13 8.34
N ALA A 68 -28.44 -5.87 9.23
CA ALA A 68 -28.67 -5.86 10.68
C ALA A 68 -29.69 -4.77 11.10
N GLN A 69 -29.63 -3.59 10.47
CA GLN A 69 -30.59 -2.51 10.65
C GLN A 69 -32.01 -2.91 10.20
N SER A 70 -32.14 -3.65 9.09
CA SER A 70 -33.45 -4.16 8.62
C SER A 70 -34.09 -5.18 9.57
N GLU A 71 -33.28 -5.90 10.36
CA GLU A 71 -33.75 -6.75 11.46
C GLU A 71 -34.06 -5.97 12.74
N GLY A 72 -33.82 -4.65 12.77
CA GLY A 72 -34.02 -3.78 13.93
C GLY A 72 -32.96 -3.93 15.02
N VAL A 73 -31.69 -4.06 14.64
CA VAL A 73 -30.53 -3.94 15.54
C VAL A 73 -29.64 -2.82 15.01
N GLU A 74 -29.28 -1.85 15.85
CA GLU A 74 -28.51 -0.69 15.40
C GLU A 74 -27.04 -1.08 15.12
N PRO A 75 -26.52 -0.84 13.91
CA PRO A 75 -25.14 -1.14 13.58
C PRO A 75 -24.17 -0.03 14.04
N VAL A 76 -22.98 -0.47 14.43
CA VAL A 76 -21.73 0.30 14.44
C VAL A 76 -20.87 -0.25 13.31
N ILE A 77 -20.92 0.39 12.15
CA ILE A 77 -20.09 -0.08 11.02
C ILE A 77 -18.62 0.22 11.32
N GLN A 78 -17.75 -0.76 11.13
CA GLN A 78 -16.31 -0.53 11.13
C GLN A 78 -15.88 -0.06 9.74
N MET A 79 -14.85 0.78 9.67
CA MET A 79 -14.15 1.08 8.41
C MET A 79 -12.66 1.00 8.64
N THR A 80 -11.96 0.28 7.74
CA THR A 80 -10.51 0.13 7.77
C THR A 80 -9.82 0.98 6.70
N CYS A 81 -8.75 1.68 7.10
CA CYS A 81 -7.90 2.45 6.17
C CYS A 81 -7.00 1.58 5.27
N ARG A 82 -6.84 0.30 5.61
CA ARG A 82 -6.05 -0.69 4.87
C ARG A 82 -6.46 -0.81 3.39
N ASP A 83 -7.77 -0.91 3.11
CA ASP A 83 -8.26 -1.31 1.78
C ASP A 83 -8.83 -0.13 0.96
N ARG A 84 -8.81 1.11 1.51
CA ARG A 84 -9.51 2.27 0.94
C ARG A 84 -8.61 3.52 0.97
N ASN A 85 -8.82 4.43 0.03
CA ASN A 85 -8.26 5.79 0.06
C ASN A 85 -9.32 6.80 0.53
N ARG A 86 -8.90 8.05 0.77
CA ARG A 86 -9.77 9.17 1.21
C ARG A 86 -10.98 9.41 0.32
N ILE A 87 -10.91 9.14 -0.98
CA ILE A 87 -12.04 9.32 -1.90
C ILE A 87 -13.07 8.22 -1.65
N SER A 88 -12.62 6.96 -1.63
CA SER A 88 -13.47 5.80 -1.31
C SER A 88 -14.12 5.93 0.07
N MET A 89 -13.35 6.30 1.10
CA MET A 89 -13.88 6.50 2.47
C MET A 89 -14.97 7.57 2.52
N GLN A 90 -14.76 8.74 1.92
CA GLN A 90 -15.76 9.82 1.92
C GLN A 90 -17.04 9.40 1.16
N SER A 91 -16.88 8.71 0.02
CA SER A 91 -18.00 8.20 -0.77
C SER A 91 -18.81 7.13 -0.02
N ASP A 92 -18.13 6.12 0.53
CA ASP A 92 -18.73 5.05 1.34
C ASP A 92 -19.50 5.60 2.55
N LEU A 93 -18.95 6.63 3.23
CA LEU A 93 -19.57 7.22 4.42
C LEU A 93 -20.74 8.15 4.13
N LEU A 94 -20.72 8.88 3.00
CA LEU A 94 -21.91 9.61 2.53
C LEU A 94 -23.05 8.63 2.20
N ALA A 95 -22.77 7.53 1.49
CA ALA A 95 -23.76 6.50 1.21
C ALA A 95 -24.30 5.85 2.49
N ALA A 96 -23.41 5.47 3.42
CA ALA A 96 -23.79 4.89 4.71
C ALA A 96 -24.71 5.81 5.52
N SER A 97 -24.36 7.10 5.65
CA SER A 97 -25.20 8.05 6.39
C SER A 97 -26.51 8.37 5.67
N ALA A 98 -26.52 8.43 4.33
CA ALA A 98 -27.75 8.65 3.56
C ALA A 98 -28.74 7.47 3.67
N MET A 99 -28.23 6.26 3.87
CA MET A 99 -29.04 5.07 4.15
C MET A 99 -29.39 4.91 5.64
N GLY A 100 -29.06 5.88 6.49
CA GLY A 100 -29.46 5.91 7.90
C GLY A 100 -28.57 5.12 8.85
N LEU A 101 -27.34 4.77 8.47
CA LEU A 101 -26.34 4.21 9.40
C LEU A 101 -25.76 5.35 10.26
N LYS A 102 -25.81 5.19 11.60
CA LYS A 102 -25.60 6.30 12.56
C LYS A 102 -24.35 6.21 13.43
N ASN A 103 -23.62 5.10 13.41
CA ASN A 103 -22.41 4.90 14.23
C ASN A 103 -21.28 4.33 13.35
N LEU A 104 -20.08 4.89 13.47
CA LEU A 104 -18.88 4.49 12.73
C LEU A 104 -17.72 4.22 13.68
N LEU A 105 -17.02 3.09 13.55
CA LEU A 105 -15.77 2.80 14.27
C LEU A 105 -14.56 2.93 13.32
N CYS A 106 -13.69 3.92 13.58
CA CYS A 106 -12.53 4.20 12.74
C CYS A 106 -11.32 3.33 13.10
N LEU A 107 -10.88 2.48 12.17
CA LEU A 107 -9.78 1.52 12.32
C LEU A 107 -8.71 1.71 11.24
N THR A 108 -7.43 1.52 11.58
CA THR A 108 -6.36 1.51 10.55
C THR A 108 -6.40 0.19 9.77
N GLY A 109 -6.77 -0.91 10.42
CA GLY A 109 -6.89 -2.25 9.85
C GLY A 109 -5.65 -3.13 10.06
N ASP A 110 -5.86 -4.44 10.16
CA ASP A 110 -4.78 -5.42 10.29
C ASP A 110 -4.05 -5.59 8.94
N HIS A 111 -2.72 -5.49 8.90
CA HIS A 111 -1.91 -5.59 7.67
C HIS A 111 -2.32 -6.78 6.79
N GLN A 112 -2.51 -6.55 5.48
CA GLN A 112 -3.10 -7.51 4.56
C GLN A 112 -2.36 -8.86 4.43
N LYS A 113 -1.08 -8.91 4.83
CA LYS A 113 -0.30 -10.16 4.97
C LYS A 113 -0.89 -11.17 5.97
N PHE A 114 -1.78 -10.75 6.89
CA PHE A 114 -2.52 -11.66 7.78
C PHE A 114 -3.78 -12.27 7.12
N GLY A 115 -4.19 -11.77 5.95
CA GLY A 115 -5.43 -12.09 5.28
C GLY A 115 -5.36 -13.31 4.35
N ASN A 116 -6.47 -13.57 3.67
CA ASN A 116 -6.53 -14.57 2.60
C ASN A 116 -6.02 -14.04 1.24
N HIS A 117 -5.61 -12.77 1.17
CA HIS A 117 -5.02 -12.15 -0.02
C HIS A 117 -3.71 -11.43 0.35
N PRO A 118 -2.67 -12.14 0.85
CA PRO A 118 -1.47 -11.53 1.40
C PRO A 118 -0.63 -10.73 0.37
N GLY A 119 -0.85 -10.97 -0.93
CA GLY A 119 -0.23 -10.23 -2.03
C GLY A 119 -1.00 -8.98 -2.49
N SER A 120 -2.13 -8.61 -1.87
CA SER A 120 -2.80 -7.35 -2.22
C SER A 120 -1.98 -6.14 -1.77
N LYS A 121 -2.11 -5.02 -2.50
CA LYS A 121 -1.53 -3.74 -2.09
C LYS A 121 -2.38 -3.15 -0.97
N GLY A 122 -1.76 -2.87 0.18
CA GLY A 122 -2.39 -2.08 1.23
C GLY A 122 -2.38 -0.61 0.81
N VAL A 123 -3.53 0.06 0.96
CA VAL A 123 -3.74 1.45 0.52
C VAL A 123 -3.19 2.42 1.56
N PHE A 124 -3.65 2.34 2.81
CA PHE A 124 -3.14 3.09 3.98
C PHE A 124 -2.92 4.60 3.74
N ASP A 125 -3.72 5.22 2.87
CA ASP A 125 -3.69 6.65 2.49
C ASP A 125 -3.88 7.61 3.69
N MET A 126 -4.37 7.08 4.81
CA MET A 126 -4.36 7.71 6.12
C MET A 126 -4.44 6.66 7.24
N ASP A 127 -4.23 7.09 8.49
CA ASP A 127 -4.48 6.28 9.68
C ASP A 127 -5.85 6.59 10.34
N SER A 128 -6.23 5.79 11.33
CA SER A 128 -7.48 5.96 12.08
C SER A 128 -7.53 7.11 13.08
N ILE A 129 -6.53 7.99 13.11
CA ILE A 129 -6.57 9.29 13.79
C ILE A 129 -6.88 10.37 12.75
N GLN A 130 -6.23 10.32 11.59
CA GLN A 130 -6.53 11.17 10.44
C GLN A 130 -7.97 10.96 9.92
N MET A 131 -8.44 9.71 9.83
CA MET A 131 -9.81 9.39 9.42
C MET A 131 -10.87 9.93 10.38
N LEU A 132 -10.59 9.96 11.70
CA LEU A 132 -11.47 10.62 12.65
C LEU A 132 -11.58 12.12 12.37
N GLY A 133 -10.44 12.78 12.14
CA GLY A 133 -10.39 14.21 11.79
C GLY A 133 -11.17 14.52 10.52
N MET A 134 -10.97 13.73 9.46
CA MET A 134 -11.72 13.85 8.20
C MET A 134 -13.23 13.75 8.43
N VAL A 135 -13.71 12.68 9.08
CA VAL A 135 -15.16 12.43 9.21
C VAL A 135 -15.79 13.39 10.23
N ARG A 136 -15.04 13.82 11.25
CA ARG A 136 -15.42 14.95 12.12
C ARG A 136 -15.63 16.21 11.29
N ASP A 137 -14.74 16.55 10.38
CA ASP A 137 -14.84 17.79 9.59
C ASP A 137 -15.92 17.69 8.49
N MET A 138 -16.21 16.49 7.97
CA MET A 138 -17.41 16.25 7.15
C MET A 138 -18.70 16.50 7.92
N ARG A 139 -18.81 15.99 9.16
CA ARG A 139 -20.01 16.12 10.02
C ARG A 139 -20.18 17.53 10.58
N ASP A 140 -19.16 18.01 11.30
CA ASP A 140 -19.23 19.19 12.17
C ASP A 140 -18.87 20.48 11.40
N ALA A 141 -17.88 20.44 10.50
CA ALA A 141 -17.45 21.60 9.71
C ALA A 141 -18.06 21.64 8.30
N LYS A 142 -18.84 20.63 7.92
CA LYS A 142 -19.46 20.44 6.59
C LYS A 142 -18.47 20.54 5.44
N LYS A 143 -17.31 19.89 5.53
CA LYS A 143 -16.27 19.91 4.48
C LYS A 143 -15.78 18.54 4.07
N PHE A 144 -15.52 18.39 2.79
CA PHE A 144 -14.69 17.32 2.25
C PHE A 144 -13.23 17.52 2.65
N GLN A 145 -12.42 16.46 2.59
CA GLN A 145 -10.99 16.47 2.92
C GLN A 145 -10.16 17.40 2.02
N CYS A 146 -10.67 17.79 0.84
CA CYS A 146 -10.08 18.81 -0.04
C CYS A 146 -10.38 20.25 0.39
N GLY A 147 -11.25 20.46 1.38
CA GLY A 147 -11.70 21.77 1.87
C GLY A 147 -12.99 22.30 1.23
N GLU A 148 -13.53 21.65 0.19
CA GLU A 148 -14.83 22.03 -0.40
C GLU A 148 -15.99 21.80 0.58
N GLU A 149 -16.98 22.70 0.54
CA GLU A 149 -18.21 22.64 1.32
C GLU A 149 -19.17 21.52 0.87
N ILE A 150 -19.60 20.69 1.81
CA ILE A 150 -20.67 19.71 1.64
C ILE A 150 -22.02 20.45 1.64
N LYS A 151 -22.49 20.79 0.44
CA LYS A 151 -23.75 21.50 0.21
C LYS A 151 -24.94 20.61 0.58
N GLY A 152 -25.69 21.00 1.62
CA GLY A 152 -26.90 20.31 2.09
C GLY A 152 -26.69 19.54 3.39
N SER A 153 -27.06 18.25 3.38
CA SER A 153 -26.95 17.35 4.53
C SER A 153 -25.51 16.83 4.68
N ALA A 154 -24.96 16.98 5.88
CA ALA A 154 -23.69 16.38 6.27
C ALA A 154 -23.92 14.97 6.86
N PRO A 155 -22.90 14.09 6.89
CA PRO A 155 -23.06 12.75 7.45
C PRO A 155 -23.24 12.79 8.98
N GLU A 156 -24.42 12.38 9.46
CA GLU A 156 -24.79 12.38 10.88
C GLU A 156 -24.29 11.09 11.57
N LEU A 157 -23.00 11.05 11.89
CA LEU A 157 -22.33 9.88 12.47
C LEU A 157 -21.83 10.13 13.90
N PHE A 158 -22.07 9.18 14.80
CA PHE A 158 -21.41 9.09 16.11
C PHE A 158 -20.10 8.31 15.94
N LEU A 159 -18.96 8.94 16.29
CA LEU A 159 -17.64 8.46 15.88
C LEU A 159 -16.95 7.69 17.00
N GLY A 160 -16.55 6.46 16.70
CA GLY A 160 -15.84 5.58 17.59
C GLY A 160 -14.41 5.33 17.15
N ALA A 161 -13.55 4.92 18.08
CA ALA A 161 -12.22 4.43 17.75
C ALA A 161 -11.76 3.27 18.64
N ALA A 162 -10.93 2.38 18.10
CA ALA A 162 -10.30 1.33 18.91
C ALA A 162 -9.08 1.85 19.69
N ALA A 163 -8.90 1.36 20.91
CA ALA A 163 -7.70 1.54 21.74
C ALA A 163 -7.20 0.19 22.30
N ASN A 164 -5.90 -0.08 22.23
CA ASN A 164 -5.31 -1.22 22.95
C ASN A 164 -4.67 -0.72 24.25
N PRO A 165 -5.18 -1.11 25.44
CA PRO A 165 -4.65 -0.63 26.73
C PRO A 165 -3.33 -1.29 27.13
N PHE A 166 -2.97 -2.45 26.57
CA PHE A 166 -1.80 -3.25 26.99
C PHE A 166 -0.62 -3.22 25.99
N ALA A 167 -0.82 -2.70 24.78
CA ALA A 167 0.23 -2.62 23.77
C ALA A 167 1.39 -1.69 24.19
N TYR A 168 2.62 -2.11 23.92
CA TYR A 168 3.83 -1.40 24.32
C TYR A 168 4.09 -0.09 23.51
N PRO A 169 4.76 0.92 24.09
CA PRO A 169 4.90 1.19 25.53
C PRO A 169 3.55 1.58 26.18
N PHE A 170 3.31 1.03 27.37
CA PHE A 170 2.02 1.04 28.08
C PHE A 170 1.60 2.44 28.52
N GLU A 171 2.56 3.20 29.01
CA GLU A 171 2.47 4.55 29.56
C GLU A 171 1.88 5.54 28.53
N PHE A 172 2.20 5.32 27.25
CA PHE A 172 1.73 6.12 26.13
C PHE A 172 0.36 5.69 25.58
N ARG A 173 -0.27 4.61 26.09
CA ARG A 173 -1.58 4.16 25.57
C ARG A 173 -2.70 5.16 25.85
N ALA A 174 -2.76 5.71 27.07
CA ALA A 174 -3.74 6.74 27.41
C ALA A 174 -3.54 8.02 26.56
N VAL A 175 -2.27 8.43 26.33
CA VAL A 175 -1.93 9.55 25.45
C VAL A 175 -2.36 9.29 23.99
N ARG A 176 -2.17 8.07 23.47
CA ARG A 176 -2.62 7.70 22.11
C ARG A 176 -4.14 7.65 21.99
N MET A 177 -4.85 7.24 23.05
CA MET A 177 -6.32 7.35 23.12
C MET A 177 -6.75 8.82 23.13
N GLY A 178 -6.05 9.68 23.88
CA GLY A 178 -6.25 11.13 23.87
C GLY A 178 -6.14 11.73 22.47
N LYS A 179 -5.13 11.35 21.68
CA LYS A 179 -5.00 11.78 20.27
C LYS A 179 -6.20 11.39 19.39
N LYS A 180 -6.85 10.25 19.63
CA LYS A 180 -8.09 9.84 18.92
C LYS A 180 -9.28 10.70 19.33
N ILE A 181 -9.46 10.93 20.64
CA ILE A 181 -10.53 11.77 21.19
C ILE A 181 -10.41 13.22 20.69
N SER A 182 -9.20 13.79 20.71
CA SER A 182 -8.93 15.13 20.15
C SER A 182 -9.20 15.25 18.65
N ASN A 183 -9.20 14.14 17.90
CA ASN A 183 -9.57 14.13 16.48
C ASN A 183 -11.05 13.83 16.23
N GLY A 184 -11.88 13.75 17.28
CA GLY A 184 -13.34 13.70 17.16
C GLY A 184 -13.98 12.36 17.47
N ALA A 185 -13.25 11.39 18.03
CA ALA A 185 -13.87 10.18 18.59
C ALA A 185 -14.75 10.53 19.80
N ASP A 186 -16.06 10.31 19.65
CA ASP A 186 -17.08 10.46 20.68
C ASP A 186 -17.11 9.25 21.64
N PHE A 187 -16.68 8.07 21.18
CA PHE A 187 -16.51 6.88 22.01
C PHE A 187 -15.24 6.07 21.66
N ILE A 188 -14.81 5.25 22.60
CA ILE A 188 -13.67 4.33 22.47
C ILE A 188 -14.15 2.93 22.84
N GLN A 189 -13.81 1.92 22.03
CA GLN A 189 -13.89 0.51 22.42
C GLN A 189 -12.47 -0.01 22.64
N THR A 190 -12.22 -0.70 23.75
CA THR A 190 -10.89 -1.29 24.00
C THR A 190 -10.72 -2.66 23.35
N GLN A 191 -9.47 -3.04 23.09
CA GLN A 191 -9.10 -4.45 22.92
C GLN A 191 -9.45 -5.25 24.20
N ILE A 192 -9.62 -6.57 24.07
CA ILE A 192 -10.07 -7.49 25.13
C ILE A 192 -9.25 -7.33 26.43
N ILE A 193 -9.94 -7.19 27.55
CA ILE A 193 -9.39 -7.09 28.89
C ILE A 193 -9.52 -8.45 29.60
N TYR A 194 -8.38 -9.04 29.97
CA TYR A 194 -8.29 -10.13 30.97
C TYR A 194 -7.50 -9.71 32.21
N ASN A 195 -6.55 -8.77 32.06
CA ASN A 195 -5.82 -8.16 33.17
C ASN A 195 -6.52 -6.86 33.62
N VAL A 196 -7.48 -7.00 34.54
CA VAL A 196 -8.35 -5.89 34.98
C VAL A 196 -7.58 -4.86 35.84
N GLU A 197 -6.63 -5.29 36.68
CA GLU A 197 -5.76 -4.41 37.47
C GLU A 197 -4.95 -3.46 36.55
N LYS A 198 -4.31 -4.02 35.52
CA LYS A 198 -3.56 -3.23 34.52
C LYS A 198 -4.48 -2.32 33.71
N PHE A 199 -5.73 -2.74 33.45
CA PHE A 199 -6.73 -1.88 32.82
C PHE A 199 -7.19 -0.73 33.75
N ALA A 200 -7.34 -0.98 35.05
CA ALA A 200 -7.61 0.08 36.02
C ALA A 200 -6.49 1.13 36.04
N ARG A 201 -5.21 0.71 35.97
CA ARG A 201 -4.07 1.64 35.84
C ARG A 201 -4.05 2.40 34.51
N PHE A 202 -4.49 1.78 33.40
CA PHE A 202 -4.73 2.49 32.14
C PHE A 202 -5.83 3.55 32.27
N MET A 203 -6.93 3.22 32.98
CA MET A 203 -8.03 4.15 33.24
C MET A 203 -7.67 5.27 34.23
N GLU A 204 -6.72 5.05 35.14
CA GLU A 204 -6.10 6.13 35.94
C GLU A 204 -5.43 7.16 35.03
N MET A 205 -4.51 6.74 34.16
CA MET A 205 -3.86 7.63 33.21
C MET A 205 -4.85 8.32 32.26
N ALA A 206 -5.96 7.66 31.91
CA ALA A 206 -7.04 8.27 31.13
C ALA A 206 -7.79 9.38 31.91
N ARG A 207 -8.03 9.19 33.22
CA ARG A 207 -8.63 10.22 34.10
C ARG A 207 -7.66 11.36 34.39
N GLU A 208 -6.36 11.09 34.56
CA GLU A 208 -5.30 12.10 34.73
C GLU A 208 -5.25 13.06 33.52
N LEU A 209 -5.55 12.56 32.31
CA LEU A 209 -5.66 13.34 31.06
C LEU A 209 -7.07 13.93 30.80
N GLY A 210 -8.03 13.69 31.71
CA GLY A 210 -9.43 14.09 31.58
C GLY A 210 -10.08 13.59 30.28
N LEU A 211 -9.94 12.30 29.96
CA LEU A 211 -10.47 11.68 28.74
C LEU A 211 -11.91 11.14 28.88
N PRO A 212 -12.32 10.49 29.98
CA PRO A 212 -13.70 10.03 30.15
C PRO A 212 -14.74 11.16 30.12
N GLU A 213 -14.33 12.40 30.44
CA GLU A 213 -15.15 13.60 30.37
C GLU A 213 -15.33 14.14 28.94
N LYS A 214 -14.60 13.58 27.96
CA LYS A 214 -14.58 14.00 26.54
C LYS A 214 -15.10 12.93 25.58
N ALA A 215 -14.95 11.64 25.92
CA ALA A 215 -15.46 10.52 25.15
C ALA A 215 -15.76 9.31 26.05
N TYR A 216 -16.76 8.53 25.65
CA TYR A 216 -17.20 7.33 26.40
C TYR A 216 -16.25 6.15 26.17
N ILE A 217 -15.82 5.47 27.23
CA ILE A 217 -14.88 4.33 27.12
C ILE A 217 -15.63 3.02 27.44
N LEU A 218 -15.70 2.13 26.45
CA LEU A 218 -16.31 0.80 26.55
C LEU A 218 -15.22 -0.26 26.67
N ALA A 219 -15.25 -1.04 27.75
CA ALA A 219 -14.30 -2.10 28.03
C ALA A 219 -14.58 -3.35 27.17
N GLY A 220 -13.61 -3.77 26.37
CA GLY A 220 -13.70 -4.97 25.54
C GLY A 220 -13.60 -6.26 26.36
N VAL A 221 -14.56 -7.18 26.19
CA VAL A 221 -14.67 -8.43 26.94
C VAL A 221 -15.02 -9.60 26.01
N THR A 222 -14.49 -10.79 26.29
CA THR A 222 -14.71 -12.02 25.51
C THR A 222 -14.76 -13.23 26.45
N PRO A 223 -15.74 -14.15 26.29
CA PRO A 223 -15.72 -15.42 27.01
C PRO A 223 -14.68 -16.39 26.37
N PRO A 224 -13.64 -16.82 27.09
CA PRO A 224 -12.67 -17.77 26.56
C PRO A 224 -13.32 -19.16 26.41
N LYS A 225 -13.64 -19.59 25.19
CA LYS A 225 -14.34 -20.87 24.92
C LYS A 225 -13.60 -22.13 25.37
N SER A 226 -12.26 -22.05 25.52
CA SER A 226 -11.42 -23.19 25.90
C SER A 226 -10.07 -22.76 26.48
N LEU A 227 -9.44 -23.67 27.23
CA LEU A 227 -8.06 -23.49 27.71
C LEU A 227 -7.06 -23.28 26.56
N GLY A 228 -7.30 -23.91 25.40
CA GLY A 228 -6.49 -23.72 24.19
C GLY A 228 -6.60 -22.30 23.65
N MET A 229 -7.82 -21.76 23.56
CA MET A 229 -8.06 -20.36 23.17
C MET A 229 -7.39 -19.37 24.14
N ALA A 230 -7.55 -19.57 25.46
CA ALA A 230 -6.93 -18.72 26.48
C ALA A 230 -5.39 -18.72 26.40
N ARG A 231 -4.77 -19.90 26.22
CA ARG A 231 -3.32 -20.03 26.02
C ARG A 231 -2.84 -19.43 24.70
N TYR A 232 -3.62 -19.55 23.63
CA TYR A 232 -3.29 -18.92 22.35
C TYR A 232 -3.32 -17.39 22.46
N MET A 233 -4.37 -16.82 23.04
CA MET A 233 -4.47 -15.38 23.31
C MET A 233 -3.32 -14.88 24.18
N LYS A 234 -2.90 -15.63 25.20
CA LYS A 234 -1.75 -15.27 26.05
C LYS A 234 -0.41 -15.22 25.32
N LYS A 235 -0.20 -16.08 24.31
CA LYS A 235 1.13 -16.29 23.70
C LYS A 235 1.29 -15.69 22.30
N PHE A 236 0.22 -15.59 21.51
CA PHE A 236 0.31 -15.32 20.07
C PHE A 236 -0.49 -14.11 19.59
N VAL A 237 -1.31 -13.48 20.43
CA VAL A 237 -2.08 -12.27 20.06
C VAL A 237 -1.35 -11.02 20.58
N PRO A 238 -0.80 -10.16 19.70
CA PRO A 238 0.01 -9.00 20.13
C PRO A 238 -0.79 -7.98 20.94
N GLY A 239 -0.23 -7.53 22.06
CA GLY A 239 -0.90 -6.56 22.95
C GLY A 239 -2.12 -7.14 23.67
N MET A 240 -2.17 -8.46 23.88
CA MET A 240 -3.10 -9.14 24.79
C MET A 240 -2.40 -9.39 26.13
N ASP A 241 -3.11 -9.30 27.25
CA ASP A 241 -2.57 -9.57 28.60
C ASP A 241 -3.53 -10.50 29.35
N VAL A 242 -3.24 -11.81 29.28
CA VAL A 242 -4.05 -12.88 29.90
C VAL A 242 -3.36 -13.34 31.18
N THR A 243 -3.99 -13.12 32.32
CA THR A 243 -3.47 -13.51 33.63
C THR A 243 -3.38 -15.04 33.77
N ASP A 244 -2.47 -15.54 34.62
CA ASP A 244 -2.39 -16.98 34.89
C ASP A 244 -3.61 -17.49 35.67
N GLU A 245 -4.31 -16.62 36.41
CA GLU A 245 -5.60 -16.94 37.03
C GLU A 245 -6.64 -17.38 35.98
N VAL A 246 -6.78 -16.64 34.88
CA VAL A 246 -7.67 -17.03 33.76
C VAL A 246 -7.26 -18.38 33.16
N ILE A 247 -5.95 -18.65 33.06
CA ILE A 247 -5.45 -19.94 32.58
C ILE A 247 -5.76 -21.08 33.55
N ASP A 248 -5.58 -20.89 34.86
CA ASP A 248 -5.80 -21.94 35.86
C ASP A 248 -7.29 -22.15 36.19
N ARG A 249 -8.15 -21.11 36.16
CA ARG A 249 -9.62 -21.26 36.16
C ARG A 249 -10.08 -22.10 34.96
N MET A 250 -9.64 -21.72 33.76
CA MET A 250 -9.92 -22.47 32.52
C MET A 250 -9.29 -23.88 32.50
N LYS A 251 -8.33 -24.18 33.37
CA LYS A 251 -7.75 -25.53 33.55
C LYS A 251 -8.55 -26.35 34.57
N GLY A 252 -8.97 -25.76 35.70
CA GLY A 252 -9.71 -26.43 36.78
C GLY A 252 -11.20 -26.68 36.50
N ALA A 253 -11.87 -25.84 35.72
CA ALA A 253 -13.31 -25.95 35.49
C ALA A 253 -13.75 -27.26 34.83
N LYS A 254 -14.96 -27.76 35.15
CA LYS A 254 -15.54 -28.96 34.52
C LYS A 254 -16.09 -28.64 33.12
N ASP A 255 -16.94 -27.62 33.03
CA ASP A 255 -17.37 -27.04 31.76
C ASP A 255 -16.48 -25.83 31.45
N LYS A 256 -15.87 -25.82 30.26
CA LYS A 256 -14.97 -24.74 29.81
C LYS A 256 -15.72 -23.58 29.16
N LYS A 257 -16.90 -23.83 28.58
CA LYS A 257 -17.77 -22.79 28.02
C LYS A 257 -18.42 -21.99 29.14
N GLN A 258 -19.00 -22.69 30.12
CA GLN A 258 -19.62 -22.03 31.27
C GLN A 258 -18.59 -21.19 32.05
N GLU A 259 -17.39 -21.72 32.30
CA GLU A 259 -16.35 -20.93 32.96
C GLU A 259 -15.86 -19.74 32.11
N GLY A 260 -15.87 -19.86 30.78
CA GLY A 260 -15.63 -18.73 29.90
C GLY A 260 -16.69 -17.63 30.05
N ILE A 261 -17.97 -17.99 30.23
CA ILE A 261 -19.05 -17.05 30.53
C ILE A 261 -18.86 -16.44 31.93
N ASN A 262 -18.59 -17.26 32.95
CA ASN A 262 -18.32 -16.81 34.33
C ASN A 262 -17.18 -15.77 34.37
N ILE A 263 -16.03 -16.06 33.74
CA ILE A 263 -14.88 -15.15 33.63
C ILE A 263 -15.28 -13.85 32.94
N CYS A 264 -16.08 -13.90 31.88
CA CYS A 264 -16.58 -12.71 31.18
C CYS A 264 -17.46 -11.84 32.10
N VAL A 265 -18.39 -12.46 32.83
CA VAL A 265 -19.29 -11.80 33.79
C VAL A 265 -18.52 -11.19 34.97
N ASP A 266 -17.52 -11.90 35.51
CA ASP A 266 -16.63 -11.41 36.56
C ASP A 266 -15.87 -10.16 36.10
N ILE A 267 -15.33 -10.17 34.88
CA ILE A 267 -14.63 -9.02 34.29
C ILE A 267 -15.59 -7.85 34.07
N ILE A 268 -16.80 -8.11 33.53
CA ILE A 268 -17.85 -7.08 33.35
C ILE A 268 -18.19 -6.41 34.69
N ASN A 269 -18.37 -7.19 35.75
CA ASN A 269 -18.66 -6.65 37.08
C ASN A 269 -17.50 -5.82 37.65
N GLN A 270 -16.25 -6.25 37.48
CA GLN A 270 -15.08 -5.46 37.91
C GLN A 270 -14.94 -4.16 37.10
N VAL A 271 -15.12 -4.16 35.77
CA VAL A 271 -14.97 -2.93 34.97
C VAL A 271 -16.12 -1.93 35.19
N LYS A 272 -17.31 -2.39 35.64
CA LYS A 272 -18.41 -1.52 36.10
C LYS A 272 -18.02 -0.67 37.33
N GLU A 273 -17.07 -1.12 38.15
CA GLU A 273 -16.56 -0.38 39.31
C GLU A 273 -15.45 0.64 38.95
N ILE A 274 -14.84 0.52 37.76
CA ILE A 274 -13.75 1.40 37.33
C ILE A 274 -14.31 2.74 36.82
N LYS A 275 -14.20 3.79 37.64
CA LYS A 275 -14.61 5.16 37.28
C LYS A 275 -14.10 5.58 35.90
N GLY A 276 -15.01 5.96 35.01
CA GLY A 276 -14.73 6.40 33.64
C GLY A 276 -14.95 5.33 32.57
N VAL A 277 -15.24 4.08 32.95
CA VAL A 277 -15.84 3.09 32.04
C VAL A 277 -17.33 3.40 31.92
N ALA A 278 -17.84 3.52 30.70
CA ALA A 278 -19.22 3.85 30.38
C ALA A 278 -20.04 2.67 29.83
N GLY A 279 -19.39 1.53 29.60
CA GLY A 279 -20.01 0.34 29.05
C GLY A 279 -19.03 -0.78 28.73
N VAL A 280 -19.49 -1.79 28.01
CA VAL A 280 -18.69 -2.92 27.53
C VAL A 280 -18.90 -3.21 26.04
N HIS A 281 -17.89 -3.81 25.42
CA HIS A 281 -17.98 -4.40 24.09
C HIS A 281 -17.80 -5.92 24.18
N VAL A 282 -18.88 -6.66 23.99
CA VAL A 282 -18.95 -8.12 24.14
C VAL A 282 -18.62 -8.79 22.81
N MET A 283 -17.35 -9.14 22.64
CA MET A 283 -16.82 -9.84 21.47
C MET A 283 -16.97 -11.35 21.63
N ALA A 284 -18.19 -11.86 21.43
CA ALA A 284 -18.53 -13.29 21.47
C ALA A 284 -18.29 -13.97 20.11
N ILE A 285 -17.05 -13.87 19.60
CA ILE A 285 -16.63 -14.28 18.24
C ILE A 285 -17.14 -15.69 17.88
N GLU A 286 -18.05 -15.82 16.90
CA GLU A 286 -18.66 -17.09 16.46
C GLU A 286 -19.31 -17.89 17.61
N TRP A 287 -19.97 -17.20 18.54
CA TRP A 287 -20.81 -17.74 19.62
C TRP A 287 -21.75 -16.63 20.12
N GLU A 288 -22.39 -15.93 19.19
CA GLU A 288 -23.28 -14.81 19.43
C GLU A 288 -24.43 -15.19 20.39
N GLU A 289 -24.81 -16.47 20.47
CA GLU A 289 -25.81 -16.99 21.42
C GLU A 289 -25.42 -16.77 22.90
N ALA A 290 -24.12 -16.68 23.24
CA ALA A 290 -23.68 -16.45 24.63
C ALA A 290 -23.93 -15.02 25.13
N VAL A 291 -24.19 -14.06 24.23
CA VAL A 291 -24.32 -12.64 24.62
C VAL A 291 -25.53 -12.42 25.53
N ALA A 292 -26.64 -13.13 25.29
CA ALA A 292 -27.84 -13.06 26.14
C ALA A 292 -27.54 -13.50 27.58
N GLU A 293 -26.94 -14.68 27.76
CA GLU A 293 -26.59 -15.25 29.07
C GLU A 293 -25.57 -14.38 29.82
N ILE A 294 -24.57 -13.82 29.11
CA ILE A 294 -23.59 -12.88 29.68
C ILE A 294 -24.28 -11.60 30.16
N CYS A 295 -25.20 -11.04 29.38
CA CYS A 295 -25.90 -9.81 29.75
C CYS A 295 -26.90 -10.03 30.90
N GLU A 296 -27.62 -11.16 30.91
CA GLU A 296 -28.50 -11.53 32.02
C GLU A 296 -27.70 -11.73 33.32
N SER A 297 -26.65 -12.55 33.27
CA SER A 297 -25.80 -12.87 34.44
C SER A 297 -25.02 -11.67 34.99
N ALA A 298 -24.68 -10.69 34.16
CA ALA A 298 -24.04 -9.45 34.58
C ALA A 298 -25.03 -8.36 35.05
N GLY A 299 -26.33 -8.66 35.11
CA GLY A 299 -27.37 -7.70 35.51
C GLY A 299 -27.49 -6.52 34.53
N LEU A 300 -27.34 -6.79 33.23
CA LEU A 300 -27.40 -5.80 32.15
C LEU A 300 -28.72 -5.84 31.36
N LEU A 301 -29.63 -6.77 31.65
CA LEU A 301 -30.96 -6.85 31.04
C LEU A 301 -32.06 -6.42 32.03
N PRO A 302 -33.17 -5.82 31.56
CA PRO A 302 -33.43 -5.40 30.17
C PRO A 302 -32.53 -4.23 29.74
N ARG A 303 -32.27 -4.11 28.42
CA ARG A 303 -31.55 -2.94 27.88
C ARG A 303 -32.43 -1.67 27.96
N PRO A 304 -31.83 -0.47 28.13
CA PRO A 304 -32.58 0.78 28.12
C PRO A 304 -33.36 1.00 26.82
N THR A 305 -34.57 1.52 26.93
CA THR A 305 -35.41 1.91 25.80
C THR A 305 -35.72 3.41 25.85
N PHE A 306 -35.98 4.00 24.70
CA PHE A 306 -36.30 5.42 24.56
C PHE A 306 -37.38 5.57 23.48
N ASP A 307 -38.35 6.45 23.74
CA ASP A 307 -39.44 6.72 22.79
C ASP A 307 -38.92 7.14 21.41
N GLU A 308 -39.62 6.72 20.36
CA GLU A 308 -39.27 7.07 18.98
C GLU A 308 -39.70 8.51 18.65
N VAL A 309 -38.72 9.40 18.56
CA VAL A 309 -38.89 10.67 17.85
C VAL A 309 -38.90 10.37 16.37
N ALA A 310 -40.01 10.70 15.69
CA ALA A 310 -40.25 10.34 14.29
C ALA A 310 -39.13 10.80 13.34
N SER A 311 -38.27 9.84 12.97
CA SER A 311 -37.21 10.00 11.98
C SER A 311 -37.75 9.59 10.61
N SER A 312 -37.58 10.42 9.58
CA SER A 312 -38.14 10.16 8.25
C SER A 312 -37.48 8.96 7.58
N THR A 313 -38.13 7.80 7.65
CA THR A 313 -37.74 6.59 6.90
C THR A 313 -37.98 6.79 5.40
N VAL A 314 -36.93 6.65 4.60
CA VAL A 314 -37.06 6.58 3.14
C VAL A 314 -37.52 5.17 2.77
N GLU A 315 -38.78 5.02 2.32
CA GLU A 315 -39.28 3.75 1.81
C GLU A 315 -38.61 3.41 0.47
N LEU A 316 -37.71 2.42 0.48
CA LEU A 316 -37.19 1.80 -0.75
C LEU A 316 -38.17 0.72 -1.22
N THR A 317 -38.99 1.05 -2.21
CA THR A 317 -39.91 0.10 -2.84
C THR A 317 -39.15 -1.01 -3.60
N PRO A 318 -39.39 -2.31 -3.33
CA PRO A 318 -38.67 -3.39 -3.99
C PRO A 318 -39.20 -3.65 -5.40
N SER A 319 -38.35 -3.44 -6.42
CA SER A 319 -38.59 -3.95 -7.77
C SER A 319 -38.09 -5.39 -7.90
N VAL A 320 -38.97 -6.33 -8.24
CA VAL A 320 -38.60 -7.74 -8.43
C VAL A 320 -37.79 -7.93 -9.72
N ALA A 321 -36.65 -8.60 -9.61
CA ALA A 321 -35.90 -9.16 -10.74
C ALA A 321 -35.73 -10.67 -10.53
N SER A 322 -35.77 -11.45 -11.62
CA SER A 322 -35.96 -12.91 -11.60
C SER A 322 -34.67 -13.72 -11.58
N ASP A 323 -34.72 -14.90 -10.95
CA ASP A 323 -33.69 -15.94 -11.07
C ASP A 323 -33.40 -16.34 -12.52
N GLN A 324 -32.12 -16.42 -12.88
CA GLN A 324 -31.60 -17.46 -13.77
C GLN A 324 -30.20 -17.89 -13.30
N ALA A 325 -29.96 -19.20 -13.29
CA ALA A 325 -28.65 -19.80 -13.00
C ALA A 325 -28.13 -20.54 -14.23
N VAL A 326 -26.81 -20.54 -14.44
CA VAL A 326 -26.13 -21.25 -15.54
C VAL A 326 -24.85 -21.91 -14.97
N GLU A 327 -24.52 -23.10 -15.44
CA GLU A 327 -23.42 -23.93 -14.95
C GLU A 327 -22.09 -23.77 -15.72
N ILE A 328 -21.00 -24.32 -15.15
CA ILE A 328 -19.60 -24.23 -15.61
C ILE A 328 -19.19 -25.42 -16.50
N ARG A 329 -18.38 -25.22 -17.56
CA ARG A 329 -17.52 -26.18 -18.34
C ARG A 329 -16.86 -25.44 -19.54
N SER A 330 -15.80 -25.87 -20.25
CA SER A 330 -14.58 -26.69 -19.95
C SER A 330 -13.80 -26.97 -21.28
N GLN A 331 -12.47 -26.77 -21.35
CA GLN A 331 -11.59 -27.19 -22.47
C GLN A 331 -10.74 -25.97 -22.99
N ASP A 332 -9.46 -25.95 -23.45
CA ASP A 332 -8.38 -26.96 -23.54
C ASP A 332 -7.11 -26.71 -24.42
N ALA A 333 -6.63 -25.49 -24.79
CA ALA A 333 -5.22 -25.24 -25.22
C ALA A 333 -4.74 -23.75 -25.43
N VAL A 334 -3.39 -23.60 -25.46
CA VAL A 334 -2.53 -22.57 -26.15
C VAL A 334 -2.32 -21.22 -25.43
N THR A 335 -1.11 -20.80 -25.00
CA THR A 335 0.25 -21.42 -24.99
C THR A 335 1.15 -20.76 -23.92
N ASP A 336 2.06 -21.51 -23.30
CA ASP A 336 3.29 -20.96 -22.69
C ASP A 336 4.54 -21.55 -23.35
N ASP A 337 5.07 -20.82 -24.33
CA ASP A 337 6.41 -20.98 -24.91
C ASP A 337 7.38 -19.92 -24.33
N VAL A 338 6.92 -19.13 -23.36
CA VAL A 338 7.50 -17.85 -22.96
C VAL A 338 8.56 -18.05 -21.88
N MET A 339 8.36 -18.95 -20.92
CA MET A 339 9.26 -19.03 -19.76
C MET A 339 10.60 -19.79 -19.99
N ASN A 340 10.70 -20.60 -21.05
CA ASN A 340 12.01 -21.08 -21.52
C ASN A 340 12.68 -20.04 -22.45
N LYS A 341 11.90 -19.42 -23.35
CA LYS A 341 12.39 -18.26 -24.12
C LYS A 341 12.98 -17.20 -23.21
N ALA A 342 12.27 -16.74 -22.19
CA ALA A 342 12.75 -15.70 -21.25
C ALA A 342 14.13 -15.99 -20.60
N ARG A 343 14.59 -17.25 -20.54
CA ARG A 343 15.95 -17.60 -20.08
C ARG A 343 16.98 -17.59 -21.20
N GLU A 344 16.66 -18.15 -22.37
CA GLU A 344 17.53 -18.10 -23.55
C GLU A 344 17.61 -16.69 -24.14
N GLU A 345 16.54 -15.91 -24.00
CA GLU A 345 16.34 -14.52 -24.42
C GLU A 345 17.02 -13.56 -23.45
N ALA A 346 16.98 -13.78 -22.13
CA ALA A 346 17.82 -13.04 -21.20
C ALA A 346 19.33 -13.27 -21.47
N ALA A 347 19.72 -14.52 -21.77
CA ALA A 347 21.08 -14.83 -22.20
C ALA A 347 21.43 -14.19 -23.57
N SER A 348 20.48 -14.19 -24.50
CA SER A 348 20.59 -13.56 -25.83
C SER A 348 20.73 -12.04 -25.72
N ILE A 349 19.94 -11.37 -24.88
CA ILE A 349 20.01 -9.92 -24.63
C ILE A 349 21.35 -9.55 -24.01
N VAL A 350 21.85 -10.33 -23.05
CA VAL A 350 23.19 -10.11 -22.45
C VAL A 350 24.33 -10.37 -23.46
N ALA A 351 24.15 -11.29 -24.41
CA ALA A 351 25.10 -11.51 -25.49
C ALA A 351 25.04 -10.41 -26.57
N ALA A 352 23.84 -9.98 -26.96
CA ALA A 352 23.57 -8.96 -27.95
C ALA A 352 24.07 -7.59 -27.48
N ALA A 353 23.75 -7.18 -26.25
CA ALA A 353 24.24 -5.92 -25.68
C ALA A 353 25.78 -5.84 -25.62
N ARG A 354 26.47 -6.97 -25.42
CA ARG A 354 27.94 -7.04 -25.51
C ARG A 354 28.43 -6.90 -26.95
N LEU A 355 27.84 -7.62 -27.90
CA LEU A 355 28.20 -7.56 -29.31
C LEU A 355 27.93 -6.17 -29.93
N GLU A 356 26.86 -5.52 -29.49
CA GLU A 356 26.45 -4.18 -29.90
C GLU A 356 27.38 -3.11 -29.31
N ALA A 357 27.79 -3.25 -28.03
CA ALA A 357 28.82 -2.40 -27.44
C ALA A 357 30.18 -2.53 -28.16
N GLU A 358 30.63 -3.75 -28.49
CA GLU A 358 31.84 -3.97 -29.31
C GLU A 358 31.72 -3.36 -30.72
N THR A 359 30.52 -3.33 -31.29
CA THR A 359 30.23 -2.71 -32.59
C THR A 359 30.24 -1.18 -32.51
N ILE A 360 29.67 -0.60 -31.44
CA ILE A 360 29.66 0.86 -31.21
C ILE A 360 31.08 1.37 -30.94
N LEU A 361 31.88 0.65 -30.15
CA LEU A 361 33.28 0.97 -29.87
C LEU A 361 34.21 0.94 -31.11
N SER A 362 33.75 0.42 -32.25
CA SER A 362 34.57 0.25 -33.46
C SER A 362 34.11 1.04 -34.70
N GLY A 363 32.96 1.73 -34.66
CA GLY A 363 32.28 2.28 -35.85
C GLY A 363 32.23 3.81 -36.00
N ALA A 364 33.29 4.44 -36.53
CA ALA A 364 33.33 5.91 -36.74
C ALA A 364 32.95 6.39 -38.17
N LYS A 365 31.66 6.73 -38.38
CA LYS A 365 31.08 7.54 -39.50
C LYS A 365 31.09 6.94 -40.94
N PRO A 366 30.26 7.45 -41.89
CA PRO A 366 28.92 8.09 -41.79
C PRO A 366 27.90 7.77 -42.93
N VAL A 367 26.59 8.09 -42.72
CA VAL A 367 25.44 8.13 -43.70
C VAL A 367 25.11 6.81 -44.45
N THR A 368 23.93 6.51 -45.04
CA THR A 368 22.72 7.28 -45.48
C THR A 368 21.37 6.60 -45.14
N THR A 369 20.28 7.37 -45.21
CA THR A 369 18.86 6.98 -45.01
C THR A 369 18.19 6.27 -46.21
N THR A 370 17.23 5.37 -45.91
CA THR A 370 16.00 5.14 -46.71
C THR A 370 14.85 4.74 -45.79
N THR A 371 13.61 5.12 -46.13
CA THR A 371 12.39 4.88 -45.34
C THR A 371 11.43 3.94 -46.04
N GLU A 372 10.74 3.06 -45.30
CA GLU A 372 9.49 2.45 -45.76
C GLU A 372 8.57 2.15 -44.57
N THR A 373 7.25 2.09 -44.78
CA THR A 373 6.22 2.05 -43.73
C THR A 373 5.24 0.91 -43.91
N ALA A 374 4.95 0.16 -42.85
CA ALA A 374 3.84 -0.80 -42.79
C ALA A 374 3.07 -0.65 -41.46
N ALA A 375 1.76 -0.89 -41.50
CA ALA A 375 0.88 -0.74 -40.34
C ALA A 375 0.62 -2.07 -39.62
N ILE A 376 0.37 -1.98 -38.30
CA ILE A 376 -0.03 -3.12 -37.46
C ILE A 376 -1.55 -3.10 -37.29
N ALA A 377 -2.18 -4.27 -37.30
CA ALA A 377 -3.58 -4.48 -36.94
C ALA A 377 -3.65 -5.31 -35.65
N THR A 378 -4.66 -5.04 -34.83
CA THR A 378 -4.98 -5.76 -33.59
C THR A 378 -6.06 -6.80 -33.83
N ASP A 379 -5.99 -7.94 -33.16
CA ASP A 379 -7.16 -8.81 -32.92
C ASP A 379 -7.02 -9.45 -31.53
N ASP A 380 -8.16 -9.67 -30.86
CA ASP A 380 -8.26 -9.93 -29.42
C ASP A 380 -9.31 -11.01 -29.12
N ALA A 381 -8.86 -12.27 -29.00
CA ALA A 381 -9.69 -13.42 -28.61
C ALA A 381 -8.82 -14.65 -28.29
N GLY A 382 -8.57 -14.96 -27.00
CA GLY A 382 -7.76 -16.13 -26.63
C GLY A 382 -7.88 -16.71 -25.21
N GLU A 383 -8.61 -16.08 -24.28
CA GLU A 383 -8.45 -16.44 -22.84
C GLU A 383 -9.19 -17.72 -22.38
N HIS A 384 -10.27 -18.13 -23.04
CA HIS A 384 -11.19 -19.11 -22.45
C HIS A 384 -10.81 -20.59 -22.60
N GLU A 385 -9.83 -20.93 -23.45
CA GLU A 385 -9.38 -22.32 -23.61
C GLU A 385 -8.19 -22.72 -22.70
N MET A 386 -7.85 -21.96 -21.65
CA MET A 386 -6.52 -22.08 -21.01
C MET A 386 -6.47 -22.67 -19.57
N ASN A 387 -7.56 -23.19 -18.99
CA ASN A 387 -7.64 -23.47 -17.54
C ASN A 387 -7.52 -24.96 -17.12
N GLU A 388 -7.95 -25.91 -17.95
CA GLU A 388 -8.07 -27.33 -17.58
C GLU A 388 -6.88 -28.21 -18.03
N LYS A 389 -6.10 -27.78 -19.05
CA LYS A 389 -4.81 -28.40 -19.39
C LYS A 389 -3.75 -28.07 -18.36
N GLU A 390 -3.72 -26.83 -17.86
CA GLU A 390 -2.89 -26.44 -16.72
C GLU A 390 -3.20 -27.33 -15.51
N ARG A 391 -4.48 -27.56 -15.23
CA ARG A 391 -4.93 -28.45 -14.16
C ARG A 391 -4.52 -29.91 -14.37
N GLN A 392 -4.51 -30.43 -15.60
CA GLN A 392 -3.98 -31.77 -15.89
C GLN A 392 -2.45 -31.84 -15.79
N MET A 393 -1.72 -30.86 -16.31
CA MET A 393 -0.26 -30.81 -16.20
C MET A 393 0.22 -30.57 -14.76
N ALA A 394 -0.52 -29.83 -13.94
CA ALA A 394 -0.27 -29.73 -12.51
C ALA A 394 -0.45 -31.10 -11.81
N LEU A 395 -1.49 -31.86 -12.15
CA LEU A 395 -1.68 -33.23 -11.67
C LEU A 395 -0.56 -34.17 -12.12
N GLU A 396 -0.12 -34.10 -13.38
CA GLU A 396 1.00 -34.93 -13.87
C GLU A 396 2.35 -34.51 -13.27
N SER A 397 2.60 -33.21 -13.08
CA SER A 397 3.80 -32.68 -12.44
C SER A 397 3.88 -33.08 -10.95
N VAL A 398 2.77 -33.02 -10.22
CA VAL A 398 2.67 -33.57 -8.86
C VAL A 398 2.93 -35.08 -8.87
N ASN A 399 2.36 -35.84 -9.81
CA ASN A 399 2.63 -37.27 -9.94
C ASN A 399 4.08 -37.60 -10.33
N GLN A 400 4.76 -36.77 -11.13
CA GLN A 400 6.19 -36.88 -11.41
C GLN A 400 7.03 -36.56 -10.17
N GLY A 401 6.71 -35.48 -9.44
CA GLY A 401 7.38 -35.13 -8.18
C GLY A 401 7.24 -36.23 -7.11
N LEU A 402 6.06 -36.84 -7.00
CA LEU A 402 5.81 -38.00 -6.14
C LEU A 402 6.62 -39.22 -6.59
N LYS A 403 6.69 -39.54 -7.90
CA LYS A 403 7.55 -40.61 -8.42
C LYS A 403 9.04 -40.34 -8.21
N ALA A 404 9.48 -39.08 -8.33
CA ALA A 404 10.86 -38.68 -8.06
C ALA A 404 11.20 -38.83 -6.57
N LEU A 405 10.32 -38.41 -5.67
CA LEU A 405 10.43 -38.64 -4.22
C LEU A 405 10.52 -40.14 -3.90
N LYS A 406 9.57 -40.94 -4.41
CA LYS A 406 9.56 -42.40 -4.25
C LYS A 406 10.88 -43.05 -4.68
N SER A 407 11.41 -42.65 -5.83
CA SER A 407 12.68 -43.16 -6.36
C SER A 407 13.90 -42.66 -5.58
N ALA A 408 13.92 -41.40 -5.12
CA ALA A 408 15.04 -40.81 -4.37
C ALA A 408 15.20 -41.43 -2.98
N TYR A 409 14.10 -41.82 -2.35
CA TYR A 409 14.08 -42.52 -1.06
C TYR A 409 14.02 -44.06 -1.18
N GLY A 410 14.07 -44.62 -2.39
CA GLY A 410 14.16 -46.07 -2.63
C GLY A 410 12.93 -46.88 -2.18
N LEU A 411 11.75 -46.24 -2.13
CA LEU A 411 10.52 -46.82 -1.57
C LEU A 411 9.80 -47.72 -2.59
N SER A 412 9.35 -48.89 -2.15
CA SER A 412 8.46 -49.74 -2.97
C SER A 412 7.08 -49.09 -3.16
N ASP A 413 6.30 -49.61 -4.11
CA ASP A 413 4.91 -49.18 -4.36
C ASP A 413 4.05 -49.23 -3.09
N ASP A 414 4.05 -50.37 -2.39
CA ASP A 414 3.29 -50.55 -1.14
C ASP A 414 3.80 -49.63 -0.02
N GLN A 415 5.11 -49.38 0.05
CA GLN A 415 5.70 -48.48 1.05
C GLN A 415 5.37 -47.01 0.78
N PHE A 416 5.32 -46.60 -0.48
CA PHE A 416 4.99 -45.23 -0.86
C PHE A 416 3.50 -44.95 -0.70
N GLU A 417 2.63 -45.91 -1.06
CA GLU A 417 1.20 -45.84 -0.73
C GLU A 417 0.98 -45.84 0.78
N ALA A 418 1.68 -46.68 1.55
CA ALA A 418 1.61 -46.63 3.01
C ALA A 418 2.04 -45.26 3.56
N LEU A 419 3.07 -44.62 2.98
CA LEU A 419 3.53 -43.29 3.37
C LEU A 419 2.52 -42.19 3.01
N LEU A 420 1.92 -42.23 1.81
CA LEU A 420 0.87 -41.29 1.39
C LEU A 420 -0.40 -41.42 2.24
N ASN A 421 -0.82 -42.66 2.52
CA ASN A 421 -1.94 -42.92 3.42
C ASN A 421 -1.61 -42.54 4.86
N PHE A 422 -0.37 -42.71 5.33
CA PHE A 422 0.07 -42.23 6.64
C PHE A 422 0.08 -40.70 6.73
N ALA A 423 0.60 -39.99 5.73
CA ALA A 423 0.60 -38.52 5.70
C ALA A 423 -0.84 -37.95 5.58
N SER A 424 -1.70 -38.62 4.81
CA SER A 424 -3.13 -38.28 4.71
C SER A 424 -3.85 -38.53 6.04
N ALA A 425 -3.58 -39.67 6.69
CA ALA A 425 -4.08 -39.96 8.03
C ALA A 425 -3.53 -38.99 9.07
N GLU A 426 -2.27 -38.55 8.98
CA GLU A 426 -1.68 -37.55 9.87
C GLU A 426 -2.35 -36.17 9.70
N ALA A 427 -2.67 -35.77 8.46
CA ALA A 427 -3.44 -34.55 8.18
C ALA A 427 -4.88 -34.63 8.71
N VAL A 428 -5.49 -35.82 8.71
CA VAL A 428 -6.81 -36.08 9.32
C VAL A 428 -6.72 -36.13 10.86
N LEU A 429 -5.69 -36.75 11.43
CA LEU A 429 -5.47 -36.87 12.88
C LEU A 429 -5.00 -35.55 13.52
N LYS A 430 -4.40 -34.64 12.74
CA LYS A 430 -4.11 -33.25 13.16
C LYS A 430 -5.34 -32.33 13.13
N ARG A 431 -6.52 -32.83 12.72
CA ARG A 431 -7.82 -32.26 13.08
C ARG A 431 -8.38 -33.00 14.29
N ASP A 432 -8.23 -32.41 15.48
CA ASP A 432 -8.93 -32.91 16.67
C ASP A 432 -10.46 -32.87 16.48
N PRO A 433 -11.22 -33.84 17.04
CA PRO A 433 -12.46 -34.30 16.41
C PRO A 433 -13.74 -33.84 17.10
N ALA A 434 -14.86 -33.95 16.39
CA ALA A 434 -16.19 -33.94 16.99
C ALA A 434 -16.51 -35.29 17.66
N ILE A 435 -16.55 -35.31 19.00
CA ILE A 435 -17.07 -36.41 19.81
C ILE A 435 -18.57 -36.14 20.07
N GLY A 436 -19.52 -37.09 19.97
CA GLY A 436 -19.47 -38.52 19.61
C GLY A 436 -20.85 -38.99 19.10
N ALA A 437 -21.12 -40.28 18.90
CA ALA A 437 -21.39 -41.20 20.02
C ALA A 437 -21.14 -42.70 19.70
N HIS A 438 -21.24 -43.52 20.76
CA HIS A 438 -20.89 -44.94 20.91
C HIS A 438 -22.14 -45.87 20.93
N PRO A 439 -22.04 -47.22 21.13
CA PRO A 439 -21.09 -48.23 20.61
C PRO A 439 -21.72 -49.62 20.28
N SER A 440 -20.87 -50.60 19.87
CA SER A 440 -20.99 -52.06 20.18
C SER A 440 -22.09 -52.90 19.47
N SER A 441 -21.92 -54.19 19.12
CA SER A 441 -20.77 -55.12 19.24
C SER A 441 -20.80 -56.20 18.13
N ALA A 442 -19.67 -56.89 17.92
CA ALA A 442 -19.46 -58.09 17.08
C ALA A 442 -20.11 -59.38 17.72
N PRO A 443 -20.00 -60.64 17.19
CA PRO A 443 -18.99 -61.15 16.25
C PRO A 443 -19.31 -62.30 15.21
N VAL A 444 -18.60 -62.26 14.07
CA VAL A 444 -17.83 -63.37 13.40
C VAL A 444 -18.52 -64.58 12.68
N ALA A 445 -17.98 -64.92 11.49
CA ALA A 445 -18.01 -66.20 10.73
C ALA A 445 -19.33 -66.66 10.03
N THR A 446 -19.35 -67.33 8.85
CA THR A 446 -18.29 -67.74 7.87
C THR A 446 -18.86 -68.02 6.45
N ALA A 447 -18.07 -67.72 5.41
CA ALA A 447 -17.91 -68.34 4.06
C ALA A 447 -19.02 -69.15 3.33
N ALA A 448 -19.26 -68.85 2.03
CA ALA A 448 -19.37 -69.79 0.87
C ALA A 448 -19.75 -69.06 -0.46
N ALA A 449 -19.73 -69.76 -1.62
CA ALA A 449 -19.88 -69.22 -2.99
C ALA A 449 -20.81 -70.13 -3.91
N PRO A 450 -20.75 -70.18 -5.26
CA PRO A 450 -21.38 -69.22 -6.22
C PRO A 450 -22.16 -69.83 -7.45
N VAL A 451 -23.01 -69.02 -8.16
CA VAL A 451 -23.17 -68.91 -9.66
C VAL A 451 -23.65 -70.14 -10.53
N PRO A 452 -24.42 -70.05 -11.67
CA PRO A 452 -25.47 -69.12 -12.17
C PRO A 452 -26.64 -69.75 -13.05
N ALA A 453 -27.47 -68.89 -13.70
CA ALA A 453 -28.02 -68.98 -15.10
C ALA A 453 -29.29 -69.79 -15.57
N ALA A 454 -30.36 -69.04 -15.93
CA ALA A 454 -31.02 -68.92 -17.27
C ALA A 454 -32.18 -69.83 -17.83
N ALA A 455 -33.03 -69.17 -18.68
CA ALA A 455 -34.01 -69.63 -19.71
C ALA A 455 -35.48 -70.06 -19.33
N ALA A 456 -36.55 -69.94 -20.18
CA ALA A 456 -36.93 -68.95 -21.24
C ALA A 456 -38.37 -69.14 -21.85
N LYS A 457 -39.27 -68.10 -21.79
CA LYS A 457 -40.42 -67.72 -22.72
C LYS A 457 -41.52 -68.78 -23.09
N PRO A 458 -42.61 -68.47 -23.87
CA PRO A 458 -43.12 -67.23 -24.51
C PRO A 458 -44.55 -66.77 -24.04
N ALA A 459 -45.00 -65.51 -24.22
CA ALA A 459 -45.86 -64.89 -25.29
C ALA A 459 -47.30 -65.48 -25.44
N VAL A 460 -48.33 -64.81 -25.97
CA VAL A 460 -48.53 -63.65 -26.90
C VAL A 460 -49.96 -63.05 -26.65
N ASP A 461 -50.48 -61.91 -27.17
CA ASP A 461 -50.03 -60.73 -27.96
C ASP A 461 -51.09 -59.58 -27.84
N ASP A 462 -50.79 -58.35 -28.29
CA ASP A 462 -51.76 -57.36 -28.88
C ASP A 462 -51.00 -56.16 -29.51
N ALA A 463 -50.86 -56.15 -30.85
CA ALA A 463 -49.97 -55.22 -31.56
C ALA A 463 -50.48 -54.76 -32.94
N ALA A 464 -51.60 -54.02 -32.98
CA ALA A 464 -52.09 -53.38 -34.23
C ALA A 464 -52.40 -51.88 -34.13
N LYS A 465 -52.91 -51.37 -33.00
CA LYS A 465 -53.43 -49.99 -32.92
C LYS A 465 -52.42 -48.88 -32.55
N LYS A 466 -51.25 -49.21 -32.00
CA LYS A 466 -50.30 -48.20 -31.50
C LYS A 466 -49.34 -47.60 -32.54
N ALA A 467 -49.36 -48.07 -33.79
CA ALA A 467 -48.45 -47.61 -34.84
C ALA A 467 -48.92 -46.31 -35.53
N GLU A 468 -50.23 -46.11 -35.67
CA GLU A 468 -50.81 -45.02 -36.48
C GLU A 468 -50.83 -43.67 -35.74
N GLU A 469 -51.21 -43.66 -34.46
CA GLU A 469 -51.30 -42.44 -33.64
C GLU A 469 -49.93 -41.77 -33.43
N ALA A 470 -48.84 -42.56 -33.37
CA ALA A 470 -47.48 -42.06 -33.17
C ALA A 470 -46.94 -41.26 -34.37
N ALA A 471 -47.35 -41.60 -35.60
CA ALA A 471 -46.87 -40.92 -36.80
C ALA A 471 -47.46 -39.50 -36.93
N ALA A 472 -48.75 -39.34 -36.62
CA ALA A 472 -49.45 -38.05 -36.72
C ALA A 472 -48.94 -37.00 -35.71
N ALA A 473 -48.49 -37.45 -34.52
CA ALA A 473 -47.93 -36.57 -33.50
C ALA A 473 -46.59 -35.94 -33.92
N LYS A 474 -45.70 -36.74 -34.55
CA LYS A 474 -44.34 -36.29 -34.94
C LYS A 474 -44.36 -35.19 -36.00
N ALA A 475 -45.17 -35.34 -37.05
CA ALA A 475 -45.27 -34.38 -38.14
C ALA A 475 -45.76 -32.98 -37.69
N LYS A 476 -46.58 -32.91 -36.64
CA LYS A 476 -47.04 -31.64 -36.03
C LYS A 476 -45.98 -30.96 -35.16
N ALA A 477 -45.09 -31.73 -34.52
CA ALA A 477 -44.01 -31.17 -33.73
C ALA A 477 -42.92 -30.53 -34.62
N GLU A 478 -42.56 -31.21 -35.71
CA GLU A 478 -41.53 -30.74 -36.65
C GLU A 478 -41.94 -29.44 -37.37
N THR A 479 -43.22 -29.29 -37.75
CA THR A 479 -43.73 -28.05 -38.35
C THR A 479 -43.83 -26.88 -37.36
N ALA A 480 -44.10 -27.14 -36.07
CA ALA A 480 -44.11 -26.10 -35.04
C ALA A 480 -42.69 -25.56 -34.76
N ALA A 481 -41.71 -26.46 -34.58
CA ALA A 481 -40.32 -26.10 -34.31
C ALA A 481 -39.66 -25.31 -35.46
N GLN A 482 -40.06 -25.58 -36.71
CA GLN A 482 -39.55 -24.83 -37.86
C GLN A 482 -40.11 -23.40 -37.91
N ALA A 483 -41.39 -23.19 -37.60
CA ALA A 483 -41.97 -21.85 -37.54
C ALA A 483 -41.38 -21.00 -36.39
N GLU A 484 -41.06 -21.63 -35.26
CA GLU A 484 -40.43 -20.96 -34.11
C GLU A 484 -38.98 -20.53 -34.40
N SER A 485 -38.21 -21.33 -35.14
CA SER A 485 -36.84 -20.97 -35.53
C SER A 485 -36.79 -19.83 -36.56
N GLU A 486 -37.70 -19.81 -37.53
CA GLU A 486 -37.84 -18.69 -38.49
C GLU A 486 -38.27 -17.38 -37.79
N ALA A 487 -39.21 -17.45 -36.84
CA ALA A 487 -39.60 -16.30 -36.03
C ALA A 487 -38.45 -15.75 -35.19
N ARG A 488 -37.66 -16.64 -34.55
CA ARG A 488 -36.49 -16.25 -33.77
C ARG A 488 -35.39 -15.62 -34.63
N ALA A 489 -35.07 -16.22 -35.77
CA ALA A 489 -34.06 -15.69 -36.70
C ALA A 489 -34.44 -14.28 -37.20
N LYS A 490 -35.73 -14.01 -37.44
CA LYS A 490 -36.21 -12.67 -37.81
C LYS A 490 -36.05 -11.67 -36.66
N ALA A 491 -36.37 -12.07 -35.42
CA ALA A 491 -36.22 -11.20 -34.24
C ALA A 491 -34.75 -10.86 -33.96
N GLU A 492 -33.83 -11.82 -34.09
CA GLU A 492 -32.38 -11.59 -33.95
C GLU A 492 -31.84 -10.65 -35.06
N ALA A 493 -32.35 -10.76 -36.28
CA ALA A 493 -32.00 -9.84 -37.38
C ALA A 493 -32.50 -8.40 -37.15
N GLU A 494 -33.74 -8.21 -36.71
CA GLU A 494 -34.29 -6.88 -36.36
C GLU A 494 -33.56 -6.26 -35.16
N ALA A 495 -33.21 -7.06 -34.15
CA ALA A 495 -32.41 -6.61 -33.00
C ALA A 495 -30.99 -6.18 -33.39
N LYS A 496 -30.33 -6.91 -34.30
CA LYS A 496 -29.01 -6.54 -34.82
C LYS A 496 -29.07 -5.24 -35.64
N ALA A 497 -30.05 -5.12 -36.54
CA ALA A 497 -30.24 -3.90 -37.33
C ALA A 497 -30.49 -2.67 -36.46
N LYS A 498 -31.23 -2.82 -35.34
CA LYS A 498 -31.44 -1.73 -34.37
C LYS A 498 -30.14 -1.33 -33.66
N LYS A 499 -29.35 -2.28 -33.16
CA LYS A 499 -28.04 -1.98 -32.52
C LYS A 499 -27.06 -1.30 -33.48
N GLU A 500 -27.01 -1.72 -34.74
CA GLU A 500 -26.17 -1.05 -35.75
C GLU A 500 -26.64 0.36 -36.12
N ALA A 501 -27.92 0.69 -35.92
CA ALA A 501 -28.43 2.04 -36.09
C ALA A 501 -28.15 2.93 -34.88
N GLU A 502 -28.27 2.40 -33.66
CA GLU A 502 -27.96 3.10 -32.41
C GLU A 502 -26.46 3.44 -32.32
N ALA A 503 -25.57 2.48 -32.56
CA ALA A 503 -24.12 2.73 -32.56
C ALA A 503 -23.67 3.83 -33.56
N LYS A 504 -24.29 3.88 -34.75
CA LYS A 504 -23.99 4.91 -35.77
C LYS A 504 -24.52 6.31 -35.39
N ALA A 505 -25.52 6.39 -34.51
CA ALA A 505 -25.99 7.66 -33.96
C ALA A 505 -25.04 8.18 -32.87
N ASP A 506 -24.55 7.29 -32.00
CA ASP A 506 -23.61 7.62 -30.92
C ASP A 506 -22.24 8.06 -31.46
N ASP A 507 -21.70 7.37 -32.48
CA ASP A 507 -20.46 7.79 -33.17
C ASP A 507 -20.59 9.19 -33.78
N ALA A 508 -21.73 9.49 -34.43
CA ALA A 508 -21.99 10.80 -35.03
C ALA A 508 -22.10 11.91 -33.95
N ALA A 509 -22.67 11.60 -32.78
CA ALA A 509 -22.70 12.51 -31.64
C ALA A 509 -21.30 12.76 -31.06
N ALA A 510 -20.51 11.69 -30.86
CA ALA A 510 -19.15 11.76 -30.35
C ALA A 510 -18.22 12.58 -31.25
N GLN A 511 -18.29 12.38 -32.58
CA GLN A 511 -17.52 13.17 -33.55
C GLN A 511 -17.91 14.66 -33.51
N LYS A 512 -19.20 14.99 -33.37
CA LYS A 512 -19.66 16.38 -33.25
C LYS A 512 -19.12 17.07 -31.99
N VAL A 513 -19.19 16.40 -30.83
CA VAL A 513 -18.63 16.93 -29.57
C VAL A 513 -17.12 17.14 -29.68
N LYS A 514 -16.39 16.21 -30.31
CA LYS A 514 -14.94 16.31 -30.53
C LYS A 514 -14.57 17.50 -31.45
N ALA A 515 -15.37 17.76 -32.49
CA ALA A 515 -15.20 18.92 -33.36
C ALA A 515 -15.48 20.26 -32.65
N GLU A 516 -16.55 20.35 -31.84
CA GLU A 516 -16.88 21.54 -31.05
C GLU A 516 -15.81 21.83 -29.99
N ALA A 517 -15.23 20.80 -29.36
CA ALA A 517 -14.11 20.93 -28.44
C ALA A 517 -12.84 21.46 -29.14
N ALA A 518 -12.48 20.92 -30.30
CA ALA A 518 -11.31 21.34 -31.07
C ALA A 518 -11.40 22.82 -31.51
N ALA A 519 -12.55 23.26 -32.03
CA ALA A 519 -12.79 24.65 -32.41
C ALA A 519 -12.67 25.62 -31.22
N LYS A 520 -13.10 25.18 -30.03
CA LYS A 520 -13.01 25.97 -28.79
C LYS A 520 -11.56 26.10 -28.30
N ALA A 521 -10.77 25.03 -28.41
CA ALA A 521 -9.33 25.05 -28.10
C ALA A 521 -8.55 25.96 -29.07
N GLU A 522 -8.83 25.90 -30.38
CA GLU A 522 -8.19 26.76 -31.38
C GLU A 522 -8.50 28.25 -31.14
N ALA A 523 -9.73 28.57 -30.74
CA ALA A 523 -10.12 29.93 -30.37
C ALA A 523 -9.38 30.43 -29.11
N GLN A 524 -9.19 29.58 -28.10
CA GLN A 524 -8.40 29.91 -26.90
C GLN A 524 -6.90 30.09 -27.22
N ALA A 525 -6.33 29.23 -28.06
CA ALA A 525 -4.93 29.36 -28.50
C ALA A 525 -4.69 30.69 -29.24
N LYS A 526 -5.58 31.08 -30.15
CA LYS A 526 -5.50 32.38 -30.86
C LYS A 526 -5.66 33.58 -29.92
N ALA A 527 -6.49 33.46 -28.87
CA ALA A 527 -6.60 34.50 -27.84
C ALA A 527 -5.32 34.62 -26.99
N LYS A 528 -4.72 33.50 -26.56
CA LYS A 528 -3.46 33.46 -25.80
C LYS A 528 -2.31 34.06 -26.61
N ALA A 529 -2.11 33.61 -27.84
CA ALA A 529 -1.05 34.12 -28.72
C ALA A 529 -1.17 35.65 -28.99
N LYS A 530 -2.40 36.19 -29.07
CA LYS A 530 -2.60 37.65 -29.19
C LYS A 530 -2.20 38.40 -27.92
N ALA A 531 -2.56 37.88 -26.74
CA ALA A 531 -2.18 38.49 -25.46
C ALA A 531 -0.64 38.43 -25.24
N GLU A 532 -0.01 37.32 -25.61
CA GLU A 532 1.45 37.16 -25.56
C GLU A 532 2.17 38.12 -26.52
N ALA A 533 1.65 38.33 -27.73
CA ALA A 533 2.18 39.32 -28.67
C ALA A 533 2.05 40.76 -28.15
N GLU A 534 0.90 41.13 -27.56
CA GLU A 534 0.69 42.45 -26.96
C GLU A 534 1.57 42.67 -25.71
N ALA A 535 1.84 41.62 -24.92
CA ALA A 535 2.78 41.67 -23.81
C ALA A 535 4.24 41.79 -24.26
N LYS A 536 4.64 41.04 -25.31
CA LYS A 536 6.00 41.09 -25.88
C LYS A 536 6.32 42.45 -26.47
N ALA A 537 5.40 43.03 -27.25
CA ALA A 537 5.55 44.40 -27.78
C ALA A 537 5.73 45.46 -26.68
N LYS A 538 5.14 45.23 -25.49
CA LYS A 538 5.34 46.08 -24.31
C LYS A 538 6.75 45.93 -23.73
N LYS A 539 7.23 44.70 -23.50
CA LYS A 539 8.59 44.43 -22.97
C LYS A 539 9.69 44.93 -23.91
N GLU A 540 9.53 44.77 -25.22
CA GLU A 540 10.50 45.24 -26.22
C GLU A 540 10.61 46.77 -26.26
N ALA A 541 9.52 47.50 -25.97
CA ALA A 541 9.53 48.96 -25.85
C ALA A 541 10.28 49.48 -24.61
N GLU A 542 10.41 48.67 -23.55
CA GLU A 542 11.17 49.00 -22.34
C GLU A 542 12.63 48.57 -22.44
N ALA A 543 12.90 47.38 -23.02
CA ALA A 543 14.25 46.86 -23.24
C ALA A 543 15.12 47.77 -24.13
N ALA A 544 14.51 48.55 -25.03
CA ALA A 544 15.21 49.46 -25.94
C ALA A 544 15.98 50.63 -25.28
N LYS A 545 16.00 50.75 -23.94
CA LYS A 545 16.64 51.87 -23.22
C LYS A 545 18.01 51.61 -22.60
N GLN A 546 18.47 50.37 -22.44
CA GLN A 546 19.77 50.09 -21.82
C GLN A 546 20.48 48.85 -22.43
N SER A 547 21.50 49.06 -23.26
CA SER A 547 22.52 48.05 -23.53
C SER A 547 23.82 48.66 -24.08
N LYS A 548 24.97 48.23 -23.54
CA LYS A 548 26.31 48.22 -24.16
C LYS A 548 27.18 47.17 -23.44
N PRO A 549 27.72 46.15 -24.12
CA PRO A 549 28.48 45.08 -23.49
C PRO A 549 29.99 45.37 -23.38
N ALA A 550 30.66 44.63 -22.50
CA ALA A 550 32.12 44.53 -22.38
C ALA A 550 32.52 43.04 -22.18
N PRO A 551 33.75 42.61 -22.50
CA PRO A 551 34.01 41.23 -22.91
C PRO A 551 34.54 40.26 -21.83
N VAL A 552 34.47 38.97 -22.18
CA VAL A 552 34.80 37.77 -21.38
C VAL A 552 36.27 37.73 -20.92
N ALA A 553 36.51 37.22 -19.71
CA ALA A 553 37.81 36.82 -19.17
C ALA A 553 37.77 35.38 -18.62
N LYS A 554 38.94 34.73 -18.47
CA LYS A 554 39.05 33.31 -18.12
C LYS A 554 38.80 32.99 -16.65
N ALA A 555 38.35 31.75 -16.41
CA ALA A 555 38.02 31.21 -15.10
C ALA A 555 39.20 31.19 -14.10
N VAL A 556 38.84 31.46 -12.84
CA VAL A 556 39.57 31.16 -11.60
C VAL A 556 38.49 30.70 -10.62
N LYS A 557 38.75 29.68 -9.77
CA LYS A 557 37.74 29.19 -8.80
C LYS A 557 37.19 30.36 -7.98
N ALA A 558 35.90 30.64 -8.13
CA ALA A 558 35.23 31.72 -7.44
C ALA A 558 34.96 31.35 -5.98
N ALA A 559 35.09 32.33 -5.08
CA ALA A 559 34.47 32.22 -3.76
C ALA A 559 32.94 32.27 -3.93
N PRO A 560 32.14 31.54 -3.13
CA PRO A 560 30.69 31.55 -3.25
C PRO A 560 30.14 32.97 -3.13
N ALA A 561 29.12 33.29 -3.93
CA ALA A 561 28.50 34.62 -3.93
C ALA A 561 28.09 35.05 -2.51
N ALA A 562 28.36 36.30 -2.15
CA ALA A 562 28.41 36.74 -0.75
C ALA A 562 27.10 36.61 0.07
N GLY A 563 25.97 36.33 -0.59
CA GLY A 563 24.68 36.03 0.05
C GLY A 563 24.37 34.53 0.25
N LEU A 564 25.28 33.61 -0.13
CA LEU A 564 25.07 32.16 -0.09
C LEU A 564 25.88 31.42 1.00
N ALA A 565 26.81 32.11 1.68
CA ALA A 565 27.66 31.49 2.70
C ALA A 565 26.88 31.16 3.98
N ALA A 566 26.98 29.92 4.45
CA ALA A 566 26.45 29.52 5.75
C ALA A 566 27.44 29.81 6.89
N SER A 567 26.95 30.03 8.11
CA SER A 567 27.78 30.13 9.30
C SER A 567 28.49 28.81 9.61
N VAL A 568 29.79 28.86 9.89
CA VAL A 568 30.56 27.71 10.40
C VAL A 568 30.10 27.39 11.83
N LEU A 569 29.82 26.13 12.12
CA LEU A 569 29.45 25.68 13.47
C LEU A 569 30.63 25.73 14.44
N SER A 570 30.36 26.02 15.71
CA SER A 570 31.36 25.93 16.78
C SER A 570 31.64 24.47 17.14
N VAL A 571 32.85 23.99 16.86
CA VAL A 571 33.31 22.63 17.16
C VAL A 571 33.75 22.51 18.63
N GLU A 572 33.41 21.40 19.29
CA GLU A 572 33.86 21.08 20.65
C GLU A 572 35.26 20.48 20.62
N GLY A 573 36.28 21.31 20.88
CA GLY A 573 37.69 20.92 20.78
C GLY A 573 38.19 19.94 21.86
N THR A 574 37.41 19.60 22.89
CA THR A 574 37.80 18.63 23.92
C THR A 574 37.54 17.20 23.43
N PRO A 575 38.55 16.33 23.24
CA PRO A 575 38.33 14.97 22.72
C PRO A 575 37.33 14.16 23.55
N PHE A 576 36.45 13.40 22.89
CA PHE A 576 35.37 12.67 23.57
C PHE A 576 35.88 11.74 24.69
N ALA A 577 37.02 11.09 24.49
CA ALA A 577 37.66 10.23 25.50
C ALA A 577 38.08 10.98 26.78
N GLU A 578 38.37 12.28 26.71
CA GLU A 578 38.64 13.11 27.90
C GLU A 578 37.32 13.44 28.62
N ARG A 579 36.26 13.74 27.85
CA ARG A 579 34.91 14.00 28.36
C ARG A 579 34.30 12.78 29.06
N THR A 580 34.61 11.56 28.61
CA THR A 580 34.08 10.30 29.16
C THR A 580 34.93 9.63 30.23
N THR A 581 36.00 10.26 30.74
CA THR A 581 36.94 9.69 31.74
C THR A 581 36.33 9.09 33.02
N LYS A 582 35.04 9.34 33.31
CA LYS A 582 34.30 8.78 34.47
C LYS A 582 33.31 7.67 34.10
N VAL A 583 33.24 7.26 32.84
CA VAL A 583 32.30 6.27 32.30
C VAL A 583 33.10 5.15 31.62
N PRO A 584 32.85 3.86 31.90
CA PRO A 584 33.55 2.78 31.22
C PRO A 584 33.15 2.72 29.75
N ALA A 585 34.12 2.43 28.85
CA ALA A 585 33.88 2.38 27.40
C ALA A 585 32.72 1.43 27.01
N SER A 586 32.59 0.29 27.70
CA SER A 586 31.51 -0.68 27.49
C SER A 586 30.10 -0.20 27.89
N ALA A 587 29.94 1.04 28.36
CA ALA A 587 28.65 1.67 28.63
C ALA A 587 28.26 2.74 27.60
N TYR A 588 29.14 3.04 26.63
CA TYR A 588 28.87 3.99 25.55
C TYR A 588 29.40 3.58 24.17
N LYS A 589 30.18 2.49 24.06
CA LYS A 589 30.59 1.89 22.78
C LYS A 589 29.77 0.64 22.45
N VAL A 590 29.42 0.48 21.18
CA VAL A 590 28.84 -0.71 20.58
C VAL A 590 29.86 -1.38 19.66
N ASP A 591 30.06 -2.69 19.83
CA ASP A 591 30.88 -3.49 18.91
C ASP A 591 30.05 -3.84 17.65
N TYR A 592 30.41 -3.26 16.50
CA TYR A 592 29.77 -3.55 15.21
C TYR A 592 30.44 -4.74 14.49
N SER A 593 29.65 -5.53 13.77
CA SER A 593 30.07 -6.79 13.11
C SER A 593 30.09 -6.70 11.58
N GLY A 594 29.52 -5.63 11.03
CA GLY A 594 29.48 -5.30 9.61
C GLY A 594 29.84 -3.84 9.35
N SER A 595 30.11 -3.55 8.09
CA SER A 595 30.44 -2.21 7.57
C SER A 595 29.63 -1.93 6.32
N ILE A 596 29.47 -0.66 5.98
CA ILE A 596 28.80 -0.22 4.77
C ILE A 596 29.81 -0.28 3.62
N ARG A 597 29.35 -0.79 2.47
CA ARG A 597 30.13 -0.89 1.23
C ARG A 597 30.53 0.50 0.75
N GLU A 598 31.54 0.52 -0.11
CA GLU A 598 31.95 1.72 -0.81
C GLU A 598 31.36 1.68 -2.22
N VAL A 599 30.78 2.80 -2.68
CA VAL A 599 30.31 2.99 -4.05
C VAL A 599 31.00 4.21 -4.62
N THR A 600 31.58 4.10 -5.81
CA THR A 600 32.31 5.21 -6.46
C THR A 600 31.53 5.77 -7.65
N LEU A 601 31.37 7.09 -7.69
CA LEU A 601 30.57 7.83 -8.65
C LEU A 601 31.48 8.75 -9.49
N GLY A 602 31.17 8.95 -10.77
CA GLY A 602 31.93 9.84 -11.66
C GLY A 602 33.19 9.21 -12.27
N ASN A 603 34.09 10.05 -12.79
CA ASN A 603 35.16 9.62 -13.70
C ASN A 603 36.54 10.14 -13.27
N GLY A 604 37.57 9.30 -13.41
CA GLY A 604 38.97 9.69 -13.24
C GLY A 604 39.28 10.34 -11.89
N GLU A 605 40.06 11.42 -11.92
CA GLU A 605 40.48 12.17 -10.71
C GLU A 605 39.32 12.91 -10.02
N ASN A 606 38.18 13.10 -10.70
CA ASN A 606 36.97 13.73 -10.17
C ASN A 606 35.92 12.71 -9.69
N SER A 607 36.32 11.44 -9.53
CA SER A 607 35.44 10.42 -8.93
C SER A 607 35.32 10.60 -7.41
N ILE A 608 34.13 10.34 -6.87
CA ILE A 608 33.82 10.47 -5.45
C ILE A 608 33.29 9.13 -4.93
N THR A 609 33.93 8.61 -3.89
CA THR A 609 33.50 7.41 -3.17
C THR A 609 32.60 7.79 -1.99
N VAL A 610 31.55 7.00 -1.73
CA VAL A 610 30.61 7.16 -0.62
C VAL A 610 30.39 5.83 0.10
N GLY A 611 30.03 5.89 1.39
CA GLY A 611 29.91 4.70 2.26
C GLY A 611 31.16 4.46 3.10
N GLY A 612 31.55 3.19 3.26
CA GLY A 612 32.76 2.79 4.01
C GLY A 612 32.68 2.97 5.54
N SER A 613 31.50 3.29 6.09
CA SER A 613 31.26 3.47 7.53
C SER A 613 31.15 2.15 8.28
N ASN A 614 31.67 2.07 9.51
CA ASN A 614 31.57 0.87 10.37
C ASN A 614 30.85 1.12 11.72
N SER A 615 30.30 2.31 11.91
CA SER A 615 29.47 2.70 13.07
C SER A 615 28.21 3.46 12.64
N MET A 616 27.35 3.81 13.61
CA MET A 616 26.22 4.72 13.35
C MET A 616 26.70 6.11 12.85
N PRO A 617 25.84 6.88 12.15
CA PRO A 617 26.25 8.12 11.49
C PRO A 617 26.88 9.12 12.45
N PHE A 618 28.07 9.63 12.10
CA PHE A 618 28.88 10.56 12.91
C PHE A 618 29.30 10.05 14.31
N HIS A 619 29.15 8.76 14.62
CA HIS A 619 29.61 8.15 15.88
C HIS A 619 31.14 7.88 15.88
N LEU A 620 31.94 8.90 15.51
CA LEU A 620 33.40 8.85 15.31
C LEU A 620 34.21 8.50 16.57
N PHE A 621 33.54 8.33 17.72
CA PHE A 621 34.15 7.86 18.96
C PHE A 621 34.15 6.34 19.10
N GLU A 622 33.28 5.62 18.38
CA GLU A 622 33.13 4.16 18.42
C GLU A 622 33.40 3.43 17.11
N GLY A 623 33.45 4.14 15.98
CA GLY A 623 33.96 3.60 14.71
C GLY A 623 34.37 4.68 13.71
N ASP A 624 34.66 4.23 12.49
CA ASP A 624 35.16 5.04 11.38
C ASP A 624 34.05 5.38 10.38
N MET A 625 34.17 6.57 9.78
CA MET A 625 33.35 7.03 8.66
C MET A 625 34.31 7.55 7.58
N GLN A 626 34.74 6.65 6.68
CA GLN A 626 35.87 6.92 5.77
C GLN A 626 35.58 8.04 4.76
N HIS A 627 34.35 8.08 4.24
CA HIS A 627 33.92 9.08 3.26
C HIS A 627 32.88 10.03 3.86
N LYS A 628 32.93 11.30 3.46
CA LYS A 628 31.92 12.29 3.83
C LYS A 628 30.63 12.05 3.02
N PRO A 629 29.44 12.34 3.56
CA PRO A 629 28.20 12.34 2.77
C PRO A 629 28.29 13.32 1.61
N LEU A 630 27.88 12.87 0.42
CA LEU A 630 27.88 13.65 -0.82
C LEU A 630 26.58 14.45 -0.96
N ILE A 631 26.66 15.66 -1.50
CA ILE A 631 25.49 16.44 -1.91
C ILE A 631 25.54 16.67 -3.41
N ALA A 632 24.53 16.16 -4.11
CA ALA A 632 24.28 16.42 -5.53
C ALA A 632 23.26 17.55 -5.70
N MET A 633 23.49 18.46 -6.64
CA MET A 633 22.50 19.49 -7.00
C MET A 633 21.57 19.00 -8.11
N GLU A 634 20.25 19.10 -7.91
CA GLU A 634 19.26 18.77 -8.92
C GLU A 634 19.17 19.85 -10.01
N ILE A 635 19.19 19.42 -11.26
CA ILE A 635 18.75 20.15 -12.44
C ILE A 635 17.72 19.31 -13.20
N GLN A 636 16.97 19.91 -14.11
CA GLN A 636 15.93 19.22 -14.90
C GLN A 636 16.19 19.34 -16.41
N ASP A 637 15.66 18.41 -17.21
CA ASP A 637 15.76 18.44 -18.68
C ASP A 637 14.85 19.48 -19.34
N ILE A 638 13.84 19.96 -18.60
CA ILE A 638 12.92 21.04 -18.95
C ILE A 638 12.83 22.07 -17.82
N ARG A 639 12.38 23.29 -18.13
CA ARG A 639 12.08 24.30 -17.10
C ARG A 639 10.86 23.84 -16.27
N PRO A 640 10.97 23.64 -14.95
CA PRO A 640 9.81 23.34 -14.12
C PRO A 640 8.83 24.52 -14.04
N ASP A 641 7.54 24.22 -14.13
CA ASP A 641 6.42 25.18 -14.09
C ASP A 641 5.88 25.46 -12.68
N ASN A 642 6.23 24.60 -11.72
CA ASN A 642 5.60 24.49 -10.40
C ASN A 642 6.52 24.85 -9.22
N TRP A 643 7.76 25.27 -9.48
CA TRP A 643 8.68 25.73 -8.42
C TRP A 643 8.26 27.13 -7.92
N PRO A 644 8.34 27.42 -6.61
CA PRO A 644 8.09 28.77 -6.10
C PRO A 644 9.22 29.72 -6.53
N GLU A 645 8.88 31.01 -6.70
CA GLU A 645 9.84 32.08 -7.08
C GLU A 645 11.04 32.15 -6.12
N THR A 646 10.82 31.84 -4.84
CA THR A 646 11.87 31.77 -3.81
C THR A 646 12.97 30.75 -4.12
N LEU A 647 12.68 29.72 -4.93
CA LEU A 647 13.66 28.77 -5.46
C LEU A 647 14.09 29.12 -6.90
N SER A 648 13.16 29.47 -7.80
CA SER A 648 13.48 29.70 -9.22
C SER A 648 14.43 30.88 -9.43
N GLN A 649 14.37 31.91 -8.58
CA GLN A 649 15.21 33.12 -8.65
C GLN A 649 16.73 32.85 -8.71
N TYR A 650 17.20 31.68 -8.25
CA TYR A 650 18.61 31.27 -8.30
C TYR A 650 19.03 30.70 -9.67
N PHE A 651 18.07 30.27 -10.49
CA PHE A 651 18.32 29.55 -11.74
C PHE A 651 17.54 30.12 -12.94
N ASP A 652 16.69 31.14 -12.76
CA ASP A 652 15.77 31.67 -13.78
C ASP A 652 16.44 32.17 -15.08
N ASP A 653 17.73 32.48 -15.01
CA ASP A 653 18.62 32.87 -16.12
C ASP A 653 19.19 31.68 -16.92
N VAL A 654 19.09 30.45 -16.39
CA VAL A 654 19.67 29.22 -16.98
C VAL A 654 18.69 28.04 -17.09
N MET A 655 17.51 28.08 -16.44
CA MET A 655 16.53 26.97 -16.43
C MET A 655 16.00 26.52 -17.80
N ASP A 656 16.18 27.33 -18.85
CA ASP A 656 15.83 26.96 -20.24
C ASP A 656 16.97 26.20 -20.97
N SER A 657 18.10 25.96 -20.30
CA SER A 657 19.28 25.26 -20.83
C SER A 657 19.87 24.34 -19.75
N PRO A 658 19.59 23.01 -19.76
CA PRO A 658 20.15 22.07 -18.78
C PRO A 658 21.67 22.11 -18.71
N VAL A 659 22.33 22.38 -19.84
CA VAL A 659 23.79 22.54 -19.96
C VAL A 659 24.33 23.76 -19.21
N ASP A 660 23.65 24.92 -19.30
CA ASP A 660 24.10 26.13 -18.62
C ASP A 660 23.65 26.16 -17.15
N TRP A 661 22.54 25.48 -16.83
CA TRP A 661 22.13 25.20 -15.45
C TRP A 661 23.15 24.30 -14.74
N ALA A 662 23.61 23.23 -15.39
CA ALA A 662 24.68 22.37 -14.87
C ALA A 662 25.97 23.15 -14.58
N LYS A 663 26.41 23.98 -15.53
CA LYS A 663 27.58 24.87 -15.33
C LYS A 663 27.37 25.82 -14.16
N LYS A 664 26.22 26.48 -14.05
CA LYS A 664 25.94 27.40 -12.93
C LYS A 664 26.02 26.71 -11.57
N CYS A 665 25.46 25.50 -11.46
CA CYS A 665 25.56 24.69 -10.25
C CYS A 665 27.02 24.35 -9.87
N VAL A 666 27.88 24.04 -10.84
CA VAL A 666 29.30 23.72 -10.59
C VAL A 666 30.17 24.97 -10.39
N GLU A 667 30.08 25.96 -11.29
CA GLU A 667 30.96 27.14 -11.36
C GLU A 667 30.61 28.23 -10.34
N GLU A 668 29.32 28.48 -10.07
CA GLU A 668 28.88 29.48 -9.09
C GLU A 668 28.54 28.85 -7.74
N TYR A 669 27.78 27.76 -7.74
CA TYR A 669 27.25 27.16 -6.50
C TYR A 669 28.12 26.04 -5.92
N ASN A 670 29.22 25.67 -6.61
CA ASN A 670 30.20 24.70 -6.13
C ASN A 670 29.54 23.37 -5.74
N ALA A 671 28.71 22.85 -6.64
CA ALA A 671 28.16 21.49 -6.57
C ALA A 671 29.28 20.45 -6.63
N ASP A 672 29.30 19.51 -5.69
CA ASP A 672 30.30 18.42 -5.68
C ASP A 672 29.87 17.26 -6.61
N ALA A 673 28.57 17.18 -6.92
CA ALA A 673 27.95 16.28 -7.88
C ALA A 673 26.65 16.92 -8.42
N LEU A 674 26.09 16.36 -9.50
CA LEU A 674 24.77 16.77 -10.04
C LEU A 674 23.80 15.58 -10.10
N ASN A 675 22.50 15.89 -10.07
CA ASN A 675 21.42 14.99 -10.43
C ASN A 675 20.61 15.60 -11.57
N ILE A 676 20.60 14.96 -12.74
CA ILE A 676 19.78 15.37 -13.88
C ILE A 676 18.45 14.61 -13.80
N TRP A 677 17.33 15.30 -13.55
CA TRP A 677 16.00 14.68 -13.59
C TRP A 677 15.37 14.85 -14.97
N LEU A 678 15.16 13.75 -15.68
CA LEU A 678 14.61 13.69 -17.05
C LEU A 678 13.07 13.71 -17.04
N ILE A 679 12.48 14.60 -16.23
CA ILE A 679 11.05 14.70 -15.98
C ILE A 679 10.21 15.02 -17.22
N GLY A 680 10.77 15.72 -18.21
CA GLY A 680 10.11 15.98 -19.49
C GLY A 680 9.72 14.72 -20.25
N THR A 681 10.32 13.57 -19.93
CA THR A 681 9.95 12.28 -20.52
C THR A 681 8.63 11.69 -20.01
N ASP A 682 8.08 12.18 -18.89
CA ASP A 682 6.86 11.62 -18.26
C ASP A 682 5.70 11.49 -19.28
N PRO A 683 5.15 10.27 -19.51
CA PRO A 683 3.97 10.08 -20.36
C PRO A 683 2.73 10.90 -19.99
N ASN A 684 2.65 11.39 -18.74
CA ASN A 684 1.58 12.26 -18.23
C ASN A 684 1.93 13.76 -18.29
N GLY A 685 3.20 14.10 -18.56
CA GLY A 685 3.72 15.46 -18.70
C GLY A 685 3.90 15.84 -20.17
N GLU A 686 5.08 16.32 -20.54
CA GLU A 686 5.40 16.63 -21.94
C GLU A 686 5.57 15.38 -22.84
N ASN A 687 5.83 14.20 -22.24
CA ASN A 687 6.11 12.94 -22.93
C ASN A 687 7.18 13.07 -24.04
N ARG A 688 8.25 13.85 -23.77
CA ARG A 688 9.35 14.08 -24.72
C ARG A 688 9.91 12.75 -25.25
N PRO A 689 10.39 12.68 -26.51
CA PRO A 689 11.07 11.50 -27.01
C PRO A 689 12.29 11.17 -26.14
N SER A 690 12.45 9.89 -25.79
CA SER A 690 13.54 9.42 -24.93
C SER A 690 14.92 9.82 -25.48
N ALA A 691 15.07 9.75 -26.81
CA ALA A 691 16.28 10.15 -27.52
C ALA A 691 16.55 11.67 -27.54
N ASP A 692 15.61 12.54 -27.19
CA ASP A 692 15.86 13.98 -27.08
C ASP A 692 16.32 14.35 -25.66
N ALA A 693 15.63 13.86 -24.63
CA ALA A 693 16.11 13.97 -23.25
C ALA A 693 17.49 13.30 -23.05
N ALA A 694 17.76 12.21 -23.77
CA ALA A 694 19.06 11.54 -23.74
C ALA A 694 20.20 12.39 -24.35
N LYS A 695 19.92 13.21 -25.38
CA LYS A 695 20.89 14.18 -25.93
C LYS A 695 21.16 15.31 -24.95
N ASP A 696 20.13 15.81 -24.26
CA ASP A 696 20.28 16.86 -23.25
C ASP A 696 21.13 16.36 -22.07
N ALA A 697 20.84 15.16 -21.57
CA ALA A 697 21.64 14.50 -20.53
C ALA A 697 23.10 14.32 -20.97
N ALA A 698 23.33 13.79 -22.17
CA ALA A 698 24.68 13.62 -22.73
C ALA A 698 25.41 14.97 -22.89
N ALA A 699 24.72 16.03 -23.32
CA ALA A 699 25.29 17.36 -23.46
C ALA A 699 25.70 17.96 -22.10
N VAL A 700 24.95 17.68 -21.01
CA VAL A 700 25.38 18.01 -19.64
C VAL A 700 26.63 17.21 -19.23
N ILE A 701 26.65 15.91 -19.56
CA ILE A 701 27.76 14.98 -19.24
C ILE A 701 29.05 15.30 -20.03
N GLU A 702 28.95 16.03 -21.14
CA GLU A 702 30.10 16.66 -21.84
C GLU A 702 30.47 18.06 -21.30
N ALA A 703 29.56 18.74 -20.60
CA ALA A 703 29.73 20.15 -20.21
C ALA A 703 30.36 20.36 -18.81
N VAL A 704 30.30 19.36 -17.92
CA VAL A 704 30.83 19.46 -16.55
C VAL A 704 31.66 18.23 -16.15
N ASP A 705 32.53 18.41 -15.17
CA ASP A 705 33.56 17.45 -14.75
C ASP A 705 33.39 17.04 -13.27
N VAL A 706 32.14 16.71 -12.91
CA VAL A 706 31.73 16.23 -11.57
C VAL A 706 30.89 14.95 -11.70
N PRO A 707 30.75 14.10 -10.66
CA PRO A 707 29.87 12.95 -10.70
C PRO A 707 28.42 13.33 -11.03
N ILE A 708 27.79 12.57 -11.93
CA ILE A 708 26.42 12.79 -12.38
C ILE A 708 25.57 11.56 -12.02
N ILE A 709 24.42 11.84 -11.40
CA ILE A 709 23.29 10.92 -11.24
C ILE A 709 22.27 11.29 -12.31
N ILE A 710 21.68 10.29 -12.96
CA ILE A 710 20.65 10.47 -14.00
C ILE A 710 19.39 9.81 -13.49
N TRP A 711 18.35 10.63 -13.28
CA TRP A 711 17.09 10.22 -12.69
C TRP A 711 16.00 10.25 -13.77
N GLY A 712 15.33 9.12 -14.01
CA GLY A 712 14.19 9.01 -14.91
C GLY A 712 12.96 9.80 -14.45
N CYS A 713 11.92 9.89 -15.28
CA CYS A 713 10.67 10.54 -14.90
C CYS A 713 9.94 9.86 -13.74
N GLY A 714 10.16 8.56 -13.51
CA GLY A 714 9.44 7.73 -12.56
C GLY A 714 8.35 6.87 -13.21
N ASN A 715 8.44 6.63 -14.52
CA ASN A 715 7.63 5.64 -15.24
C ASN A 715 8.58 4.51 -15.69
N SER A 716 8.40 3.32 -15.13
CA SER A 716 9.41 2.26 -15.21
C SER A 716 9.73 1.79 -16.66
N GLU A 717 8.78 1.92 -17.59
CA GLU A 717 8.95 1.63 -19.03
C GLU A 717 9.72 2.77 -19.72
N LYS A 718 9.24 4.01 -19.62
CA LYS A 718 9.87 5.20 -20.21
C LYS A 718 11.30 5.42 -19.70
N ASP A 719 11.53 5.13 -18.41
CA ASP A 719 12.85 5.22 -17.76
C ASP A 719 13.80 4.14 -18.29
N THR A 720 13.29 2.94 -18.60
CA THR A 720 14.08 1.86 -19.21
C THR A 720 14.63 2.28 -20.57
N ASP A 721 13.78 2.87 -21.41
CA ASP A 721 14.20 3.35 -22.74
C ASP A 721 15.13 4.56 -22.63
N THR A 722 14.77 5.56 -21.81
CA THR A 722 15.53 6.82 -21.70
C THR A 722 16.92 6.59 -21.12
N LEU A 723 17.05 5.82 -20.05
CA LEU A 723 18.35 5.55 -19.43
C LEU A 723 19.24 4.69 -20.33
N ARG A 724 18.67 3.72 -21.07
CA ARG A 724 19.42 2.96 -22.08
C ARG A 724 19.95 3.88 -23.18
N GLU A 725 19.08 4.72 -23.74
CA GLU A 725 19.44 5.65 -24.82
C GLU A 725 20.53 6.65 -24.39
N VAL A 726 20.52 7.09 -23.12
CA VAL A 726 21.63 7.87 -22.54
C VAL A 726 22.93 7.07 -22.54
N THR A 727 22.95 5.83 -22.04
CA THR A 727 24.17 5.02 -21.99
C THR A 727 24.78 4.78 -23.37
N SER A 728 23.94 4.59 -24.40
CA SER A 728 24.36 4.45 -25.79
C SER A 728 25.05 5.70 -26.35
N ILE A 729 24.73 6.90 -25.84
CA ILE A 729 25.31 8.18 -26.32
C ILE A 729 26.60 8.53 -25.58
N ILE A 730 26.68 8.28 -24.26
CA ILE A 730 27.83 8.70 -23.42
C ILE A 730 29.01 7.71 -23.43
N GLY A 731 28.79 6.48 -23.90
CA GLY A 731 29.84 5.45 -24.03
C GLY A 731 30.47 5.09 -22.69
N ASP A 732 31.80 5.15 -22.61
CA ASP A 732 32.54 4.69 -21.43
C ASP A 732 32.33 5.54 -20.16
N LYS A 733 31.80 6.77 -20.27
CA LYS A 733 31.64 7.70 -19.15
C LYS A 733 30.72 7.13 -18.06
N LYS A 734 31.22 7.07 -16.83
CA LYS A 734 30.49 6.57 -15.67
C LYS A 734 29.56 7.65 -15.09
N VAL A 735 28.30 7.25 -14.94
CA VAL A 735 27.20 8.00 -14.32
C VAL A 735 26.43 7.05 -13.42
N CYS A 736 25.64 7.57 -12.48
CA CYS A 736 24.75 6.75 -11.66
C CYS A 736 23.34 6.69 -12.26
N LEU A 737 22.81 5.50 -12.52
CA LEU A 737 21.46 5.33 -13.09
C LEU A 737 20.38 5.22 -12.01
N ALA A 738 19.28 5.95 -12.15
CA ALA A 738 18.17 5.98 -11.20
C ALA A 738 16.82 6.27 -11.89
N PRO A 739 15.67 5.87 -11.32
CA PRO A 739 15.50 4.84 -10.29
C PRO A 739 15.42 3.43 -10.90
N LEU A 740 15.93 2.43 -10.20
CA LEU A 740 15.67 1.01 -10.50
C LEU A 740 14.65 0.49 -9.50
N GLU A 741 13.55 -0.07 -10.00
CA GLU A 741 12.42 -0.60 -9.23
C GLU A 741 12.17 -2.08 -9.59
N ASP A 742 11.34 -2.78 -8.82
CA ASP A 742 10.93 -4.18 -9.08
C ASP A 742 10.36 -4.41 -10.51
N ALA A 743 9.81 -3.37 -11.14
CA ALA A 743 9.31 -3.39 -12.51
C ALA A 743 10.40 -3.37 -13.60
N ASN A 744 11.53 -2.66 -13.39
CA ASN A 744 12.53 -2.40 -14.44
C ASN A 744 13.98 -2.83 -14.09
N TYR A 745 14.23 -3.33 -12.87
CA TYR A 745 15.57 -3.70 -12.39
C TYR A 745 16.34 -4.65 -13.34
N ARG A 746 15.64 -5.53 -14.06
CA ARG A 746 16.27 -6.46 -15.02
C ARG A 746 16.89 -5.73 -16.20
N ALA A 747 16.17 -4.78 -16.78
CA ALA A 747 16.59 -4.08 -17.99
C ALA A 747 17.67 -3.04 -17.66
N ILE A 748 17.42 -2.17 -16.67
CA ILE A 748 18.39 -1.14 -16.28
C ILE A 748 19.59 -1.76 -15.56
N GLY A 749 19.40 -2.80 -14.75
CA GLY A 749 20.50 -3.52 -14.11
C GLY A 749 21.41 -4.22 -15.11
N ALA A 750 20.87 -4.83 -16.17
CA ALA A 750 21.67 -5.39 -17.26
C ALA A 750 22.43 -4.30 -18.04
N THR A 751 21.81 -3.15 -18.31
CA THR A 751 22.48 -1.97 -18.90
C THR A 751 23.61 -1.47 -18.01
N ALA A 752 23.37 -1.31 -16.70
CA ALA A 752 24.37 -0.86 -15.74
C ALA A 752 25.53 -1.86 -15.60
N MET A 753 25.27 -3.17 -15.66
CA MET A 753 26.30 -4.21 -15.71
C MET A 753 27.14 -4.17 -16.99
N ALA A 754 26.52 -3.89 -18.14
CA ALA A 754 27.21 -3.82 -19.44
C ALA A 754 28.21 -2.66 -19.49
N PHE A 755 27.81 -1.46 -19.02
CA PHE A 755 28.64 -0.25 -19.04
C PHE A 755 29.37 0.03 -17.70
N GLN A 756 29.26 -0.87 -16.72
CA GLN A 756 29.84 -0.74 -15.38
C GLN A 756 29.44 0.57 -14.67
N HIS A 757 28.16 0.89 -14.67
CA HIS A 757 27.61 2.06 -14.00
C HIS A 757 27.15 1.73 -12.58
N PRO A 758 27.39 2.60 -11.57
CA PRO A 758 26.66 2.55 -10.32
C PRO A 758 25.16 2.83 -10.53
N MET A 759 24.31 2.39 -9.61
CA MET A 759 22.85 2.47 -9.76
C MET A 759 22.09 2.66 -8.45
N VAL A 760 20.90 3.25 -8.51
CA VAL A 760 20.01 3.48 -7.36
C VAL A 760 18.87 2.46 -7.35
N ALA A 761 18.92 1.52 -6.41
CA ALA A 761 17.84 0.58 -6.10
C ALA A 761 16.76 1.30 -5.26
N ALA A 762 15.68 1.72 -5.91
CA ALA A 762 14.56 2.43 -5.29
C ALA A 762 13.47 1.47 -4.80
N SER A 763 13.03 1.67 -3.56
CA SER A 763 11.97 0.87 -2.94
C SER A 763 11.10 1.72 -2.02
N PRO A 764 9.78 1.43 -1.91
CA PRO A 764 8.93 2.06 -0.89
C PRO A 764 9.44 1.77 0.52
N ILE A 765 9.07 2.61 1.49
CA ILE A 765 9.57 2.68 2.89
C ILE A 765 9.35 1.38 3.70
N ASP A 766 10.04 0.29 3.34
CA ASP A 766 10.03 -1.03 3.99
C ASP A 766 11.39 -1.74 3.80
N VAL A 767 12.06 -2.04 4.92
CA VAL A 767 13.37 -2.73 5.00
C VAL A 767 13.40 -4.04 4.18
N ASN A 768 12.27 -4.75 4.08
CA ASN A 768 12.19 -6.03 3.37
C ASN A 768 12.16 -5.82 1.85
N LEU A 769 11.53 -4.76 1.35
CA LEU A 769 11.46 -4.45 -0.08
C LEU A 769 12.84 -3.98 -0.58
N ALA A 770 13.49 -3.11 0.18
CA ALA A 770 14.87 -2.70 -0.06
C ALA A 770 15.83 -3.89 -0.10
N LYS A 771 15.72 -4.81 0.87
CA LYS A 771 16.49 -6.07 0.89
C LYS A 771 16.16 -6.98 -0.30
N GLN A 772 14.88 -7.12 -0.66
CA GLN A 772 14.45 -7.96 -1.78
C GLN A 772 15.00 -7.44 -3.10
N LEU A 773 14.95 -6.13 -3.35
CA LEU A 773 15.48 -5.54 -4.58
C LEU A 773 16.99 -5.74 -4.72
N ASN A 774 17.75 -5.58 -3.63
CA ASN A 774 19.19 -5.87 -3.62
C ASN A 774 19.50 -7.36 -3.86
N ILE A 775 18.65 -8.27 -3.35
CA ILE A 775 18.74 -9.71 -3.67
C ILE A 775 18.42 -9.98 -5.15
N LEU A 776 17.44 -9.28 -5.75
CA LEU A 776 17.09 -9.42 -7.16
C LEU A 776 18.18 -8.89 -8.10
N LEU A 777 18.86 -7.80 -7.73
CA LEU A 777 20.03 -7.27 -8.43
C LEU A 777 21.24 -8.21 -8.30
N GLU A 778 21.54 -8.71 -7.10
CA GLU A 778 22.64 -9.69 -6.91
C GLU A 778 22.42 -10.98 -7.70
N ASN A 779 21.17 -11.49 -7.75
CA ASN A 779 20.80 -12.65 -8.57
C ASN A 779 20.87 -12.39 -10.09
N LEU A 780 20.83 -11.13 -10.54
CA LEU A 780 21.09 -10.74 -11.93
C LEU A 780 22.59 -10.72 -12.25
N GLY A 781 23.45 -10.69 -11.23
CA GLY A 781 24.91 -10.55 -11.33
C GLY A 781 25.42 -9.13 -11.06
N VAL A 782 24.57 -8.22 -10.57
CA VAL A 782 24.98 -6.86 -10.16
C VAL A 782 25.82 -6.96 -8.88
N PRO A 783 27.04 -6.39 -8.83
CA PRO A 783 27.84 -6.39 -7.62
C PRO A 783 27.36 -5.27 -6.67
N LEU A 784 27.15 -5.60 -5.39
CA LEU A 784 26.54 -4.67 -4.41
C LEU A 784 27.43 -3.49 -3.99
N ASP A 785 28.67 -3.41 -4.47
CA ASP A 785 29.55 -2.22 -4.39
C ASP A 785 29.32 -1.23 -5.55
N SER A 786 28.38 -1.52 -6.45
CA SER A 786 27.85 -0.57 -7.44
C SER A 786 26.45 -0.04 -7.10
N VAL A 787 25.83 -0.50 -5.99
CA VAL A 787 24.43 -0.22 -5.67
C VAL A 787 24.32 0.80 -4.53
N LEU A 788 23.55 1.87 -4.76
CA LEU A 788 22.98 2.76 -3.75
C LEU A 788 21.51 2.37 -3.49
N MET A 789 20.99 2.61 -2.30
CA MET A 789 19.59 2.34 -1.94
C MET A 789 18.80 3.64 -1.75
N ASP A 790 17.66 3.79 -2.44
CA ASP A 790 16.66 4.82 -2.12
C ASP A 790 15.46 4.17 -1.39
N PRO A 791 15.22 4.49 -0.10
CA PRO A 791 14.07 4.01 0.65
C PRO A 791 12.79 4.83 0.41
N SER A 792 12.74 5.67 -0.63
CA SER A 792 11.64 6.58 -1.01
C SER A 792 11.30 7.56 0.11
N ILE A 793 12.15 8.57 0.31
CA ILE A 793 12.09 9.44 1.48
C ILE A 793 10.83 10.33 1.55
N GLY A 794 10.40 10.67 2.77
CA GLY A 794 9.38 11.70 3.03
C GLY A 794 10.02 13.01 3.54
N ALA A 795 9.49 14.15 3.10
CA ALA A 795 9.93 15.47 3.56
C ALA A 795 9.45 15.80 4.99
N LEU A 796 10.06 16.82 5.61
CA LEU A 796 9.67 17.29 6.95
C LEU A 796 8.16 17.61 7.03
N GLY A 797 7.44 16.93 7.92
CA GLY A 797 5.97 17.02 8.07
C GLY A 797 5.16 16.09 7.17
N TYR A 798 5.82 15.42 6.21
CA TYR A 798 5.23 14.53 5.20
C TYR A 798 5.81 13.11 5.28
N GLY A 799 5.79 12.52 6.48
CA GLY A 799 6.15 11.12 6.70
C GLY A 799 7.65 10.84 6.90
N ILE A 800 8.47 11.88 7.06
CA ILE A 800 9.91 11.77 7.36
C ILE A 800 10.23 10.82 8.52
N GLU A 801 9.34 10.69 9.50
CA GLU A 801 9.50 9.81 10.66
C GLU A 801 9.46 8.32 10.28
N TYR A 802 8.73 7.95 9.22
CA TYR A 802 8.70 6.58 8.71
C TYR A 802 10.01 6.26 7.99
N THR A 803 10.46 7.18 7.12
CA THR A 803 11.75 7.08 6.42
C THR A 803 12.91 6.98 7.40
N TYR A 804 13.00 7.91 8.36
CA TYR A 804 14.03 7.94 9.39
C TYR A 804 14.09 6.60 10.15
N SER A 805 12.93 6.10 10.60
CA SER A 805 12.82 4.81 11.30
C SER A 805 13.19 3.59 10.44
N VAL A 806 13.02 3.66 9.12
CA VAL A 806 13.39 2.58 8.19
C VAL A 806 14.88 2.63 7.85
N MET A 807 15.44 3.82 7.61
CA MET A 807 16.88 4.04 7.41
C MET A 807 17.70 3.60 8.63
N GLU A 808 17.31 3.98 9.86
CA GLU A 808 17.98 3.49 11.07
C GLU A 808 17.90 1.96 11.18
N ARG A 809 16.76 1.33 10.85
CA ARG A 809 16.63 -0.13 10.86
C ARG A 809 17.50 -0.82 9.81
N ILE A 810 17.65 -0.23 8.63
CA ILE A 810 18.59 -0.69 7.58
C ILE A 810 20.02 -0.60 8.10
N ARG A 811 20.43 0.57 8.62
CA ARG A 811 21.78 0.83 9.16
C ARG A 811 22.12 -0.11 10.33
N ILE A 812 21.20 -0.30 11.27
CA ILE A 812 21.38 -1.20 12.42
C ILE A 812 21.52 -2.66 11.95
N ALA A 813 20.72 -3.12 10.99
CA ALA A 813 20.84 -4.49 10.46
C ALA A 813 22.18 -4.69 9.70
N ALA A 814 22.58 -3.71 8.89
CA ALA A 814 23.84 -3.73 8.16
C ALA A 814 25.07 -3.80 9.09
N LEU A 815 25.08 -3.03 10.17
CA LEU A 815 26.23 -2.91 11.09
C LEU A 815 26.24 -3.95 12.22
N THR A 816 25.10 -4.28 12.83
CA THR A 816 25.05 -5.16 14.02
C THR A 816 24.78 -6.63 13.67
N GLN A 817 23.96 -6.89 12.65
CA GLN A 817 23.56 -8.24 12.22
C GLN A 817 24.36 -8.74 11.01
N LYS A 818 25.25 -7.88 10.47
CA LYS A 818 26.01 -8.10 9.24
C LYS A 818 25.14 -8.52 8.05
N ASP A 819 24.00 -7.85 7.88
CA ASP A 819 23.09 -8.13 6.77
C ASP A 819 23.65 -7.56 5.45
N GLU A 820 24.45 -8.38 4.74
CA GLU A 820 25.22 -7.99 3.55
C GLU A 820 24.40 -7.34 2.42
N LYS A 821 23.08 -7.58 2.41
CA LYS A 821 22.13 -7.05 1.40
C LYS A 821 21.55 -5.69 1.80
N LEU A 822 21.79 -5.26 3.04
CA LEU A 822 21.49 -3.94 3.58
C LEU A 822 22.75 -3.09 3.81
N GLN A 823 23.95 -3.65 3.57
CA GLN A 823 25.24 -2.97 3.68
C GLN A 823 25.57 -2.02 2.51
N VAL A 824 24.61 -1.63 1.69
CA VAL A 824 24.80 -0.61 0.64
C VAL A 824 24.67 0.80 1.22
N PRO A 825 25.29 1.83 0.62
CA PRO A 825 25.04 3.22 1.01
C PRO A 825 23.61 3.67 0.66
N ILE A 826 23.08 4.62 1.41
CA ILE A 826 21.72 5.15 1.23
C ILE A 826 21.79 6.50 0.50
N ILE A 827 20.95 6.67 -0.52
CA ILE A 827 20.70 7.94 -1.21
C ILE A 827 19.31 8.47 -0.85
N CYS A 828 19.19 9.80 -0.77
CA CYS A 828 17.97 10.48 -0.35
C CYS A 828 17.63 11.61 -1.32
N ASN A 829 16.59 11.42 -2.14
CA ASN A 829 16.12 12.42 -3.10
C ASN A 829 15.21 13.47 -2.44
N LEU A 830 15.81 14.41 -1.70
CA LEU A 830 15.09 15.32 -0.82
C LEU A 830 14.62 16.62 -1.50
N GLY A 831 15.31 17.08 -2.56
CA GLY A 831 14.95 18.28 -3.31
C GLY A 831 13.54 18.19 -3.90
N ARG A 832 13.23 17.09 -4.58
CA ARG A 832 11.88 16.76 -5.09
C ARG A 832 10.82 16.74 -4.00
N GLU A 833 11.13 16.09 -2.87
CA GLU A 833 10.16 15.83 -1.82
C GLU A 833 9.86 17.06 -0.96
N VAL A 834 10.85 17.90 -0.69
CA VAL A 834 10.67 19.15 0.08
C VAL A 834 9.99 20.21 -0.78
N TRP A 835 10.45 20.43 -2.01
CA TRP A 835 9.99 21.57 -2.80
C TRP A 835 8.61 21.39 -3.47
N LYS A 836 7.97 20.23 -3.28
CA LYS A 836 6.54 19.99 -3.58
C LYS A 836 5.60 20.14 -2.36
N THR A 837 6.13 20.40 -1.16
CA THR A 837 5.30 20.60 0.05
C THR A 837 4.49 21.88 -0.02
N LYS A 838 3.43 22.00 0.80
CA LYS A 838 2.58 23.19 0.78
C LYS A 838 3.30 24.40 1.36
N GLU A 839 4.07 24.19 2.42
CA GLU A 839 4.64 25.21 3.29
C GLU A 839 5.67 26.09 2.56
N VAL A 840 6.45 25.52 1.63
CA VAL A 840 7.40 26.29 0.80
C VAL A 840 6.71 27.15 -0.26
N GLY A 841 5.48 26.79 -0.65
CA GLY A 841 4.65 27.54 -1.60
C GLY A 841 3.69 28.56 -0.94
N LEU A 842 3.53 28.53 0.39
CA LEU A 842 2.78 29.55 1.13
C LEU A 842 3.54 30.88 1.18
N PRO A 843 2.86 32.03 1.15
CA PRO A 843 3.51 33.36 1.24
C PRO A 843 4.16 33.62 2.61
N SER A 844 4.91 34.72 2.72
CA SER A 844 5.44 35.22 3.99
C SER A 844 4.31 35.81 4.86
N GLU A 845 4.05 35.21 6.02
CA GLU A 845 2.98 35.59 6.95
C GLU A 845 3.45 35.50 8.42
N GLU A 846 2.80 36.23 9.35
CA GLU A 846 3.22 36.35 10.76
C GLU A 846 3.39 34.99 11.47
N LEU A 847 2.48 34.03 11.22
CA LEU A 847 2.50 32.71 11.86
C LEU A 847 3.56 31.76 11.27
N MET A 848 3.78 31.83 9.95
CA MET A 848 4.63 30.89 9.22
C MET A 848 6.06 31.43 9.01
N GLY A 849 6.29 32.71 9.26
CA GLY A 849 7.54 33.41 8.97
C GLY A 849 7.73 33.71 7.48
N ASP A 850 8.96 34.04 7.10
CA ASP A 850 9.33 34.29 5.71
C ASP A 850 9.34 33.01 4.86
N GLN A 851 8.87 33.10 3.61
CA GLN A 851 8.76 31.99 2.66
C GLN A 851 10.12 31.45 2.20
N GLU A 852 11.08 32.31 1.86
CA GLU A 852 12.39 31.86 1.37
C GLU A 852 13.13 31.16 2.52
N GLN A 853 13.20 31.80 3.68
CA GLN A 853 13.83 31.23 4.87
C GLN A 853 13.14 29.93 5.31
N ARG A 854 11.80 29.82 5.21
CA ARG A 854 11.06 28.59 5.50
C ARG A 854 11.44 27.46 4.53
N GLY A 855 11.52 27.73 3.23
CA GLY A 855 11.97 26.76 2.23
C GLY A 855 13.39 26.24 2.47
N ILE A 856 14.33 27.17 2.68
CA ILE A 856 15.73 26.87 3.01
C ILE A 856 15.82 25.99 4.27
N MET A 857 15.10 26.35 5.34
CA MET A 857 15.11 25.62 6.60
C MET A 857 14.46 24.24 6.47
N MET A 858 13.35 24.09 5.74
CA MET A 858 12.71 22.78 5.53
C MET A 858 13.62 21.82 4.75
N GLU A 859 14.35 22.32 3.76
CA GLU A 859 15.30 21.49 3.00
C GLU A 859 16.51 21.10 3.85
N ALA A 860 17.14 22.06 4.54
CA ALA A 860 18.28 21.79 5.42
C ALA A 860 17.91 20.90 6.63
N MET A 861 16.71 21.03 7.19
CA MET A 861 16.22 20.17 8.27
C MET A 861 15.90 18.75 7.77
N THR A 862 15.31 18.61 6.59
CA THR A 862 15.09 17.29 5.98
C THR A 862 16.42 16.59 5.72
N ALA A 863 17.40 17.30 5.15
CA ALA A 863 18.77 16.83 4.99
C ALA A 863 19.41 16.42 6.33
N SER A 864 19.27 17.24 7.37
CA SER A 864 19.79 16.93 8.72
C SER A 864 19.21 15.62 9.28
N CYS A 865 17.90 15.39 9.14
CA CYS A 865 17.27 14.13 9.56
C CYS A 865 17.77 12.93 8.76
N MET A 866 17.91 13.06 7.43
CA MET A 866 18.42 11.97 6.59
C MET A 866 19.88 11.64 6.92
N LEU A 867 20.74 12.64 7.13
CA LEU A 867 22.12 12.45 7.58
C LEU A 867 22.21 11.66 8.88
N MET A 868 21.40 12.01 9.90
CA MET A 868 21.42 11.30 11.19
C MET A 868 20.87 9.87 11.11
N ALA A 869 19.94 9.59 10.19
CA ALA A 869 19.50 8.22 9.90
C ALA A 869 20.48 7.46 8.95
N GLY A 870 21.49 8.14 8.40
CA GLY A 870 22.56 7.57 7.61
C GLY A 870 22.38 7.69 6.10
N GLY A 871 21.89 8.80 5.57
CA GLY A 871 21.99 9.11 4.14
C GLY A 871 23.43 9.46 3.77
N GLU A 872 24.06 8.66 2.92
CA GLU A 872 25.41 8.92 2.38
C GLU A 872 25.41 9.80 1.13
N VAL A 873 24.28 9.89 0.40
CA VAL A 873 24.11 10.80 -0.75
C VAL A 873 22.80 11.57 -0.61
N LEU A 874 22.83 12.90 -0.77
CA LEU A 874 21.66 13.76 -0.74
C LEU A 874 21.49 14.47 -2.09
N ILE A 875 20.30 14.40 -2.70
CA ILE A 875 19.96 15.22 -3.88
C ILE A 875 19.15 16.43 -3.41
N MET A 876 19.70 17.63 -3.57
CA MET A 876 19.17 18.89 -3.05
C MET A 876 19.00 19.94 -4.16
N ARG A 877 18.19 20.98 -3.94
CA ARG A 877 17.95 22.07 -4.88
C ARG A 877 18.53 23.41 -4.42
N HIS A 878 18.22 23.88 -3.21
CA HIS A 878 18.43 25.29 -2.87
C HIS A 878 19.89 25.59 -2.42
N PRO A 879 20.64 26.50 -3.09
CA PRO A 879 22.07 26.72 -2.81
C PRO A 879 22.38 27.08 -1.34
N LYS A 880 21.57 27.94 -0.71
CA LYS A 880 21.68 28.25 0.73
C LYS A 880 21.48 27.01 1.63
N ALA A 881 20.50 26.16 1.36
CA ALA A 881 20.23 24.95 2.16
C ALA A 881 21.35 23.90 2.02
N ILE A 882 21.89 23.77 0.81
CA ILE A 882 23.09 22.97 0.53
C ILE A 882 24.27 23.47 1.36
N ASN A 883 24.56 24.78 1.35
CA ASN A 883 25.69 25.34 2.13
C ASN A 883 25.49 25.21 3.65
N MET A 884 24.26 25.30 4.16
CA MET A 884 23.96 24.98 5.55
C MET A 884 24.21 23.50 5.88
N THR A 885 23.84 22.59 4.98
CA THR A 885 24.06 21.15 5.12
C THR A 885 25.55 20.80 5.03
N LYS A 886 26.31 21.43 4.12
CA LYS A 886 27.77 21.36 4.06
C LYS A 886 28.43 21.85 5.35
N SER A 887 27.90 22.92 5.98
CA SER A 887 28.40 23.40 7.27
C SER A 887 28.13 22.39 8.40
N LEU A 888 26.92 21.79 8.43
CA LEU A 888 26.57 20.73 9.38
C LEU A 888 27.47 19.50 9.24
N ILE A 889 27.63 18.96 8.04
CA ILE A 889 28.49 17.80 7.77
C ILE A 889 29.92 18.06 8.23
N ASN A 890 30.49 19.24 7.94
CA ASN A 890 31.83 19.56 8.38
C ASN A 890 31.93 19.78 9.90
N GLY A 891 30.90 20.33 10.55
CA GLY A 891 30.84 20.50 12.00
C GLY A 891 30.58 19.21 12.79
N LEU A 892 30.09 18.14 12.15
CA LEU A 892 29.90 16.81 12.75
C LEU A 892 31.09 15.86 12.51
N ILE A 893 32.06 16.26 11.68
CA ILE A 893 33.25 15.46 11.31
C ILE A 893 34.56 16.09 11.83
N ALA A 894 34.50 17.32 12.35
CA ALA A 894 35.62 18.05 12.96
C ALA A 894 35.74 17.81 14.48
#